data_AF-A0A521UDX0-F1
#
_entry.id   AF-A0A521UDX0-F1
#
_cell.length_a   1.000
_cell.length_b   1.000
_cell.length_c   1.000
_cell.angle_alpha   90.00
_cell.angle_beta   90.00
_cell.angle_gamma   90.00
#
_symmetry.space_group_name_H-M   'P 1'
#
loop_
_entity.id
_entity.type
_entity.pdbx_description
1 polymer ?
#
loop_
_entity_poly.entity_id
_entity_poly.type
_entity_poly.pdbx_seq_one_letter_code
_entity_poly.pdbx_strand_id
1 'polypeptide(L)'
;MAMKPSSHRMSTLTAEETFGLQHESAGRIDRLRLDSGAWISTNRDFVLLLILFFTFRLMSLAFTSQEGYLSDSRAHDFWFYRDFAELSLHGYYPFVQYWLEYPPLFAWVVIGIYNLSLLIPAFRDSLFPFYFALGGFLLLAETGSFVLIYLIASRLHGPTGGMRVAYMYAGLFLPVYVLVGWFDSLPLFFMLLALYALIRERPVLSAAAVGIGFMTKIIPGILVVVAVRSFARWRYRLLYPLVAATTAGLIALPFIFLNARMLWASFHATMARSSWETIWAVLENYYEFGAVAPLAERFWPESAEWQSHPPTLPWFWINLAFAISFLIIYALRLNWRGPKALVASTAFAVSFLFIASKGYSPQFVVYWLPFVFFLLPSAWGLVLALIYSAANLLEYPVYALVFPEEHWVLWLTTIVRTTLFVVLAVEALGQLSDPLDALLTRIKRRALRPATIGLVLVLVITGGALAQRFFERSEFFLLSHFIKPISAPGQATVVSTRELFYYVHPYLRGFSDFYVVDDDWASRQDEVVDQLEQFLRDRPQVWLVMEPYRPDDGRNGFLQQLLRRQGTESTNRLFDRFQLVGFVPPEKAIPLGKAWKTIGADFADQLRLESYQASADSVMPGQPIRLALRWRALQQMPQDYTVFVHLRNQAYSIWGQQDKLLTNVATPTSKWKSGDTVDDIYDLLVLPGTPPGRYQLSVGVYVLKTGKRLPVAAGPKDGPDWVTFQDITIEKGPYVGELRFQHQRALNFDNRIRLLGYEVNQWLMPGETVNATLFWRSSQRIPEDYVISMQLLDRDKRVITSVEGQPADGTYPTSRWSRGEIVRDQYHLLVGNDTPPGDYQVIFRVLDGPDGSPLGLIGNTTAQFDGWASMGWVRILDRSESETTTR
;
A
#
# COMPACT_ATOMS: atom_id res chain seq x y z
N MET A 1 7.60 13.83 69.73
CA MET A 1 7.31 15.07 70.49
C MET A 1 8.35 16.12 70.09
N ALA A 2 7.91 17.35 69.87
CA ALA A 2 8.54 18.38 69.04
C ALA A 2 9.85 18.99 69.59
N MET A 3 10.75 19.45 68.69
CA MET A 3 11.00 20.89 68.43
C MET A 3 12.22 21.11 67.50
N LYS A 4 12.00 21.90 66.45
CA LYS A 4 12.97 22.80 65.75
C LYS A 4 12.80 24.21 66.36
N PRO A 5 13.55 25.28 65.97
CA PRO A 5 14.83 25.37 65.25
C PRO A 5 15.81 26.39 65.91
N SER A 6 17.05 26.48 65.42
CA SER A 6 17.96 27.62 65.68
C SER A 6 18.24 28.42 64.41
N SER A 7 18.20 29.74 64.58
CA SER A 7 18.43 30.81 63.62
C SER A 7 19.86 31.32 63.70
N HIS A 8 20.48 31.64 62.56
CA HIS A 8 21.68 32.47 62.53
C HIS A 8 21.61 33.57 61.45
N ARG A 9 22.24 34.68 61.82
CA ARG A 9 22.05 36.06 61.35
C ARG A 9 22.62 36.35 59.97
N MET A 10 22.03 37.40 59.38
CA MET A 10 22.50 38.25 58.29
C MET A 10 23.96 38.75 58.44
N SER A 11 24.64 38.91 57.31
CA SER A 11 25.46 40.10 57.04
C SER A 11 25.34 40.51 55.57
N THR A 12 25.13 41.80 55.40
CA THR A 12 25.08 42.60 54.17
C THR A 12 26.47 42.80 53.58
N LEU A 13 26.63 42.70 52.26
CA LEU A 13 27.72 43.33 51.52
C LEU A 13 27.18 44.06 50.29
N THR A 14 27.64 45.30 50.16
CA THR A 14 27.27 46.36 49.24
C THR A 14 27.92 46.22 47.87
N ALA A 15 27.39 46.99 46.92
CA ALA A 15 27.84 47.14 45.54
C ALA A 15 29.27 47.70 45.41
N GLU A 16 30.00 47.20 44.42
CA GLU A 16 30.91 47.92 43.49
C GLU A 16 31.91 46.90 42.92
N GLU A 17 31.76 46.53 41.64
CA GLU A 17 32.90 46.20 40.78
C GLU A 17 32.46 46.21 39.31
N THR A 18 32.64 47.39 38.76
CA THR A 18 32.54 47.80 37.37
C THR A 18 33.50 46.96 36.51
N PHE A 19 32.96 46.21 35.54
CA PHE A 19 33.77 45.52 34.53
C PHE A 19 34.46 46.53 33.61
N GLY A 20 35.75 46.77 33.89
CA GLY A 20 36.66 47.52 33.05
C GLY A 20 37.00 46.75 31.78
N LEU A 21 36.78 47.41 30.64
CA LEU A 21 37.33 47.06 29.33
C LEU A 21 38.85 47.19 29.38
N GLN A 22 39.59 46.12 29.07
CA GLN A 22 40.95 46.23 28.57
C GLN A 22 41.09 45.48 27.25
N HIS A 23 41.39 46.29 26.23
CA HIS A 23 41.99 45.91 24.96
C HIS A 23 43.35 45.25 25.23
N GLU A 24 43.51 43.97 24.86
CA GLU A 24 44.83 43.40 24.59
C GLU A 24 44.92 42.90 23.15
N SER A 25 45.70 43.68 22.39
CA SER A 25 46.67 43.30 21.37
C SER A 25 46.43 42.05 20.51
N ALA A 26 46.22 42.34 19.22
CA ALA A 26 46.54 41.45 18.12
C ALA A 26 48.03 41.07 18.13
N GLY A 27 48.33 39.76 18.04
CA GLY A 27 49.66 39.29 17.65
C GLY A 27 50.21 38.08 18.41
N ARG A 28 49.62 36.89 18.24
CA ARG A 28 50.37 35.62 18.20
C ARG A 28 49.46 34.51 17.65
N ILE A 29 49.89 33.91 16.54
CA ILE A 29 49.32 32.67 16.03
C ILE A 29 49.84 31.56 16.96
N ASP A 30 49.14 31.33 18.06
CA ASP A 30 49.31 30.07 18.80
C ASP A 30 48.60 28.98 18.01
N ARG A 31 49.41 28.10 17.42
CA ARG A 31 48.97 26.80 16.94
C ARG A 31 48.49 26.00 18.16
N LEU A 32 47.22 26.13 18.51
CA LEU A 32 46.51 25.14 19.31
C LEU A 32 46.51 23.83 18.52
N ARG A 33 47.52 22.99 18.74
CA ARG A 33 47.37 21.55 18.54
C ARG A 33 46.17 21.16 19.40
N LEU A 34 45.06 20.80 18.75
CA LEU A 34 43.98 20.09 19.42
C LEU A 34 44.60 18.80 19.95
N ASP A 35 44.91 18.77 21.25
CA ASP A 35 45.27 17.53 21.92
C ASP A 35 44.02 16.65 21.92
N SER A 36 43.98 15.74 20.94
CA SER A 36 42.87 14.79 20.78
C SER A 36 42.67 13.95 22.03
N GLY A 37 43.75 13.66 22.78
CA GLY A 37 43.68 12.95 24.06
C GLY A 37 42.91 13.74 25.10
N ALA A 38 43.19 15.04 25.23
CA ALA A 38 42.51 15.93 26.16
C ALA A 38 41.03 16.17 25.79
N TRP A 39 40.70 16.25 24.50
CA TRP A 39 39.30 16.37 24.08
C TRP A 39 38.51 15.07 24.34
N ILE A 40 39.10 13.92 24.03
CA ILE A 40 38.48 12.61 24.27
C ILE A 40 38.26 12.40 25.77
N SER A 41 39.24 12.72 26.61
CA SER A 41 39.09 12.56 28.07
C SER A 41 37.98 13.45 28.63
N THR A 42 37.85 14.68 28.12
CA THR A 42 36.80 15.63 28.53
C THR A 42 35.41 15.24 28.02
N ASN A 43 35.32 14.54 26.89
CA ASN A 43 34.06 14.19 26.21
C ASN A 43 33.84 12.67 26.14
N ARG A 44 34.35 11.92 27.13
CA ARG A 44 34.35 10.45 27.11
C ARG A 44 32.97 9.85 26.86
N ASP A 45 31.94 10.33 27.54
CA ASP A 45 30.57 9.83 27.39
C ASP A 45 30.02 10.06 25.98
N PHE A 46 30.35 11.21 25.38
CA PHE A 46 29.98 11.50 24.00
C PHE A 46 30.70 10.56 23.03
N VAL A 47 31.99 10.29 23.23
CA VAL A 47 32.77 9.39 22.38
C VAL A 47 32.21 7.96 22.44
N LEU A 48 31.83 7.48 23.63
CA LEU A 48 31.16 6.18 23.76
C LEU A 48 29.82 6.15 23.01
N LEU A 49 29.01 7.20 23.17
CA LEU A 49 27.75 7.33 22.43
C LEU A 49 27.96 7.41 20.91
N LEU A 50 29.02 8.08 20.45
CA LEU A 50 29.40 8.19 19.04
C LEU A 50 29.77 6.83 18.44
N ILE A 51 30.53 6.01 19.18
CA ILE A 51 30.86 4.64 18.76
C ILE A 51 29.59 3.80 18.64
N LEU A 52 28.70 3.87 19.64
CA LEU A 52 27.41 3.18 19.59
C LEU A 52 26.54 3.67 18.44
N PHE A 53 26.45 4.98 18.23
CA PHE A 53 25.70 5.62 17.16
C PHE A 53 26.14 5.12 15.78
N PHE A 54 27.47 5.11 15.54
CA PHE A 54 28.06 4.65 14.29
C PHE A 54 27.84 3.15 14.09
N THR A 55 28.13 2.34 15.11
CA THR A 55 28.06 0.88 15.03
C THR A 55 26.62 0.41 14.81
N PHE A 56 25.65 1.01 15.51
CA PHE A 56 24.23 0.71 15.34
C PHE A 56 23.79 0.92 13.88
N ARG A 57 24.15 2.05 13.28
CA ARG A 57 23.79 2.40 11.89
C ARG A 57 24.52 1.55 10.86
N LEU A 58 25.79 1.25 11.09
CA LEU A 58 26.55 0.35 10.25
C LEU A 58 25.93 -1.05 10.24
N MET A 59 25.50 -1.54 11.41
CA MET A 59 24.77 -2.81 11.52
C MET A 59 23.39 -2.73 10.88
N SER A 60 22.67 -1.61 10.98
CA SER A 60 21.41 -1.42 10.25
C SER A 60 21.66 -1.56 8.74
N LEU A 61 22.63 -0.84 8.17
CA LEU A 61 22.98 -0.94 6.75
C LEU A 61 23.32 -2.37 6.28
N ALA A 62 23.96 -3.17 7.14
CA ALA A 62 24.34 -4.54 6.82
C ALA A 62 23.19 -5.56 6.94
N PHE A 63 22.23 -5.34 7.84
CA PHE A 63 21.28 -6.39 8.27
C PHE A 63 19.81 -6.03 8.13
N THR A 64 19.44 -4.80 7.79
CA THR A 64 18.04 -4.47 7.47
C THR A 64 17.76 -4.65 5.99
N SER A 65 16.68 -5.34 5.66
CA SER A 65 16.16 -5.39 4.28
C SER A 65 15.89 -3.98 3.77
N GLN A 66 16.40 -3.64 2.59
CA GLN A 66 16.15 -2.34 1.96
C GLN A 66 14.73 -2.24 1.38
N GLU A 67 14.14 -3.38 0.99
CA GLU A 67 12.76 -3.46 0.51
C GLU A 67 11.73 -3.29 1.64
N GLY A 68 12.17 -3.42 2.90
CA GLY A 68 11.30 -3.33 4.07
C GLY A 68 10.39 -4.55 4.22
N TYR A 69 9.55 -4.54 5.26
CA TYR A 69 8.60 -5.64 5.58
C TYR A 69 7.14 -5.30 5.24
N LEU A 70 6.87 -4.05 4.85
CA LEU A 70 5.50 -3.54 4.70
C LEU A 70 5.00 -3.58 3.25
N SER A 71 5.86 -3.87 2.26
CA SER A 71 5.47 -4.10 0.86
C SER A 71 6.64 -4.69 0.08
N ASP A 72 6.35 -5.38 -1.03
CA ASP A 72 7.34 -5.79 -2.05
C ASP A 72 7.80 -4.61 -2.95
N SER A 73 7.59 -3.37 -2.49
CA SER A 73 7.81 -2.15 -3.28
C SER A 73 9.09 -1.41 -2.87
N ARG A 74 9.52 -0.52 -3.77
CA ARG A 74 10.73 0.29 -3.67
C ARG A 74 10.61 1.36 -2.57
N ALA A 75 10.79 0.94 -1.31
CA ALA A 75 10.55 1.74 -0.10
C ALA A 75 11.59 2.87 0.17
N HIS A 76 12.41 3.23 -0.81
CA HIS A 76 13.56 4.13 -0.70
C HIS A 76 14.01 4.61 -2.09
N ASP A 77 15.01 5.48 -2.22
CA ASP A 77 15.49 5.98 -3.53
C ASP A 77 16.78 5.31 -4.04
N PHE A 78 17.41 4.41 -3.28
CA PHE A 78 18.71 3.84 -3.71
C PHE A 78 18.61 3.06 -5.04
N TRP A 79 17.47 2.43 -5.33
CA TRP A 79 17.23 1.82 -6.63
C TRP A 79 17.30 2.87 -7.75
N PHE A 80 16.75 4.06 -7.54
CA PHE A 80 16.76 5.13 -8.53
C PHE A 80 18.18 5.66 -8.68
N TYR A 81 18.92 5.74 -7.57
CA TYR A 81 20.33 6.12 -7.57
C TYR A 81 21.20 5.15 -8.38
N ARG A 82 20.91 3.86 -8.27
CA ARG A 82 21.52 2.83 -9.11
C ARG A 82 21.12 3.00 -10.57
N ASP A 83 19.82 3.13 -10.85
CA ASP A 83 19.29 3.15 -12.22
C ASP A 83 19.93 4.27 -13.06
N PHE A 84 20.10 5.48 -12.52
CA PHE A 84 20.80 6.54 -13.27
C PHE A 84 22.32 6.32 -13.30
N ALA A 85 22.92 5.73 -12.27
CA ALA A 85 24.36 5.48 -12.25
C ALA A 85 24.77 4.39 -13.25
N GLU A 86 23.90 3.40 -13.48
CA GLU A 86 24.08 2.33 -14.46
C GLU A 86 24.18 2.86 -15.90
N LEU A 87 23.53 4.00 -16.20
CA LEU A 87 23.70 4.69 -17.48
C LEU A 87 25.17 5.05 -17.80
N SER A 88 26.02 5.16 -16.77
CA SER A 88 27.46 5.40 -16.98
C SER A 88 28.18 4.23 -17.65
N LEU A 89 27.66 3.00 -17.57
CA LEU A 89 28.16 1.84 -18.33
C LEU A 89 27.98 2.01 -19.84
N HIS A 90 27.00 2.82 -20.25
CA HIS A 90 26.74 3.17 -21.64
C HIS A 90 27.37 4.52 -22.05
N GLY A 91 28.20 5.12 -21.19
CA GLY A 91 28.86 6.40 -21.44
C GLY A 91 27.96 7.64 -21.25
N TYR A 92 26.79 7.49 -20.63
CA TYR A 92 25.90 8.60 -20.29
C TYR A 92 26.13 9.10 -18.87
N TYR A 93 26.34 10.41 -18.72
CA TYR A 93 26.63 11.07 -17.46
C TYR A 93 25.63 12.19 -17.17
N PRO A 94 25.27 12.40 -15.89
CA PRO A 94 24.31 13.41 -15.48
C PRO A 94 24.92 14.80 -15.69
N PHE A 95 24.06 15.73 -16.09
CA PHE A 95 24.39 17.11 -16.47
C PHE A 95 25.28 17.22 -17.71
N VAL A 96 25.48 16.12 -18.44
CA VAL A 96 26.13 16.09 -19.75
C VAL A 96 25.11 15.62 -20.80
N GLN A 97 24.53 14.43 -20.62
CA GLN A 97 23.52 13.88 -21.53
C GLN A 97 22.10 13.89 -20.96
N TYR A 98 21.92 13.86 -19.65
CA TYR A 98 20.60 13.89 -19.02
C TYR A 98 20.60 14.75 -17.75
N TRP A 99 19.44 15.27 -17.35
CA TRP A 99 19.30 16.09 -16.14
C TRP A 99 18.76 15.28 -14.94
N LEU A 100 19.00 15.77 -13.72
CA LEU A 100 18.46 15.20 -12.48
C LEU A 100 17.86 16.32 -11.62
N GLU A 101 16.90 15.99 -10.75
CA GLU A 101 16.12 16.92 -9.92
C GLU A 101 16.90 17.53 -8.75
N TYR A 102 18.13 17.08 -8.52
CA TYR A 102 19.05 17.63 -7.53
C TYR A 102 20.32 18.18 -8.20
N PRO A 103 21.02 19.12 -7.55
CA PRO A 103 22.28 19.66 -8.04
C PRO A 103 23.39 18.60 -8.18
N PRO A 104 24.44 18.87 -8.98
CA PRO A 104 25.29 17.83 -9.55
C PRO A 104 26.21 17.07 -8.60
N LEU A 105 26.53 17.60 -7.42
CA LEU A 105 27.59 17.02 -6.59
C LEU A 105 27.25 15.59 -6.12
N PHE A 106 26.00 15.35 -5.72
CA PHE A 106 25.57 14.04 -5.25
C PHE A 106 25.57 13.00 -6.37
N ALA A 107 25.04 13.34 -7.55
CA ALA A 107 24.94 12.42 -8.69
C ALA A 107 26.30 11.81 -9.08
N TRP A 108 27.35 12.63 -9.09
CA TRP A 108 28.70 12.19 -9.43
C TRP A 108 29.35 11.34 -8.33
N VAL A 109 29.02 11.59 -7.06
CA VAL A 109 29.40 10.68 -5.96
C VAL A 109 28.76 9.31 -6.15
N VAL A 110 27.47 9.25 -6.50
CA VAL A 110 26.76 7.99 -6.74
C VAL A 110 27.39 7.22 -7.89
N ILE A 111 27.74 7.87 -9.01
CA ILE A 111 28.43 7.22 -10.14
C ILE A 111 29.78 6.64 -9.74
N GLY A 112 30.56 7.39 -8.95
CA GLY A 112 31.83 6.88 -8.42
C GLY A 112 31.63 5.65 -7.55
N ILE A 113 30.66 5.68 -6.64
CA ILE A 113 30.33 4.57 -5.74
C ILE A 113 29.81 3.36 -6.53
N TYR A 114 28.94 3.57 -7.51
CA TYR A 114 28.42 2.51 -8.38
C TYR A 114 29.56 1.79 -9.10
N ASN A 115 30.44 2.53 -9.78
CA ASN A 115 31.57 1.93 -10.48
C ASN A 115 32.54 1.18 -9.54
N LEU A 116 32.79 1.71 -8.34
CA LEU A 116 33.59 1.00 -7.33
C LEU A 116 32.89 -0.26 -6.82
N SER A 117 31.57 -0.24 -6.69
CA SER A 117 30.79 -1.39 -6.22
C SER A 117 30.83 -2.57 -7.17
N LEU A 118 31.00 -2.34 -8.48
CA LEU A 118 31.16 -3.37 -9.49
C LEU A 118 32.47 -4.17 -9.35
N LEU A 119 33.43 -3.66 -8.56
CA LEU A 119 34.68 -4.38 -8.25
C LEU A 119 34.48 -5.45 -7.17
N ILE A 120 33.32 -5.49 -6.52
CA ILE A 120 33.00 -6.42 -5.43
C ILE A 120 32.01 -7.46 -5.97
N PRO A 121 32.32 -8.77 -5.90
CA PRO A 121 31.40 -9.80 -6.38
C PRO A 121 30.11 -9.82 -5.55
N ALA A 122 28.98 -9.97 -6.24
CA ALA A 122 27.70 -10.23 -5.61
C ALA A 122 27.73 -11.60 -4.91
N PHE A 123 27.19 -11.68 -3.68
CA PHE A 123 27.15 -12.94 -2.92
C PHE A 123 25.73 -13.46 -2.67
N ARG A 124 24.74 -12.59 -2.43
CA ARG A 124 23.33 -12.98 -2.24
C ARG A 124 22.39 -12.08 -3.05
N ASP A 125 22.59 -10.78 -2.94
CA ASP A 125 21.89 -9.78 -3.71
C ASP A 125 22.92 -9.02 -4.55
N SER A 126 22.68 -8.93 -5.87
CA SER A 126 23.49 -8.16 -6.82
C SER A 126 23.66 -6.70 -6.43
N LEU A 127 22.74 -6.15 -5.62
CA LEU A 127 22.67 -4.74 -5.27
C LEU A 127 23.34 -4.42 -3.94
N PHE A 128 23.61 -5.43 -3.12
CA PHE A 128 24.16 -5.25 -1.78
C PHE A 128 25.47 -4.42 -1.78
N PRO A 129 26.47 -4.69 -2.65
CA PRO A 129 27.72 -3.93 -2.62
C PRO A 129 27.51 -2.43 -2.87
N PHE A 130 26.65 -2.07 -3.80
CA PHE A 130 26.32 -0.68 -4.10
C PHE A 130 25.60 -0.01 -2.92
N TYR A 131 24.56 -0.65 -2.40
CA TYR A 131 23.77 -0.13 -1.28
C TYR A 131 24.59 0.05 -0.02
N PHE A 132 25.43 -0.94 0.32
CA PHE A 132 26.30 -0.87 1.48
C PHE A 132 27.37 0.22 1.31
N ALA A 133 27.97 0.36 0.13
CA ALA A 133 28.97 1.40 -0.14
C ALA A 133 28.36 2.81 -0.09
N LEU A 134 27.19 3.02 -0.70
CA LEU A 134 26.48 4.30 -0.70
C LEU A 134 26.02 4.68 0.71
N GLY A 135 25.39 3.74 1.42
CA GLY A 135 24.99 3.92 2.81
C GLY A 135 26.18 4.19 3.73
N GLY A 136 27.31 3.50 3.52
CA GLY A 136 28.55 3.75 4.25
C GLY A 136 29.12 5.15 4.02
N PHE A 137 29.06 5.67 2.79
CA PHE A 137 29.41 7.06 2.50
C PHE A 137 28.48 8.05 3.23
N LEU A 138 27.17 7.83 3.15
CA LEU A 138 26.18 8.68 3.82
C LEU A 138 26.28 8.62 5.36
N LEU A 139 26.69 7.48 5.91
CA LEU A 139 26.95 7.30 7.34
C LEU A 139 28.08 8.22 7.83
N LEU A 140 29.08 8.51 7.00
CA LEU A 140 30.12 9.49 7.36
C LEU A 140 29.53 10.90 7.53
N ALA A 141 28.63 11.30 6.62
CA ALA A 141 27.93 12.57 6.72
C ALA A 141 26.96 12.62 7.92
N GLU A 142 26.25 11.53 8.20
CA GLU A 142 25.37 11.44 9.37
C GLU A 142 26.17 11.47 10.69
N THR A 143 27.30 10.78 10.74
CA THR A 143 28.22 10.79 11.90
C THR A 143 28.79 12.18 12.11
N GLY A 144 29.21 12.86 11.04
CA GLY A 144 29.63 14.26 11.09
C GLY A 144 28.51 15.18 11.59
N SER A 145 27.28 14.96 11.13
CA SER A 145 26.10 15.69 11.59
C SER A 145 25.86 15.48 13.08
N PHE A 146 25.98 14.24 13.57
CA PHE A 146 25.82 13.92 14.98
C PHE A 146 26.87 14.61 15.87
N VAL A 147 28.14 14.64 15.44
CA VAL A 147 29.19 15.42 16.10
C VAL A 147 28.86 16.90 16.12
N LEU A 148 28.41 17.47 14.99
CA LEU A 148 28.02 18.88 14.92
C LEU A 148 26.82 19.20 15.80
N ILE A 149 25.84 18.30 15.90
CA ILE A 149 24.69 18.42 16.81
C ILE A 149 25.19 18.51 18.26
N TYR A 150 26.07 17.61 18.69
CA TYR A 150 26.65 17.67 20.03
C TYR A 150 27.41 18.98 20.28
N LEU A 151 28.24 19.40 19.33
CA LEU A 151 29.06 20.62 19.47
C LEU A 151 28.22 21.90 19.51
N ILE A 152 27.21 22.01 18.66
CA ILE A 152 26.26 23.13 18.65
C ILE A 152 25.47 23.14 19.98
N ALA A 153 24.89 22.00 20.38
CA ALA A 153 24.12 21.89 21.60
C ALA A 153 24.96 22.19 22.86
N SER A 154 26.20 21.71 22.91
CA SER A 154 27.16 22.00 23.99
C SER A 154 27.48 23.49 24.08
N ARG A 155 27.57 24.17 22.93
CA ARG A 155 27.80 25.61 22.89
C ARG A 155 26.61 26.42 23.37
N LEU A 156 25.39 25.93 23.13
CA LEU A 156 24.14 26.57 23.55
C LEU A 156 23.80 26.33 25.02
N HIS A 157 23.96 25.09 25.49
CA HIS A 157 23.38 24.61 26.75
C HIS A 157 24.42 24.04 27.73
N GLY A 158 25.70 24.18 27.42
CA GLY A 158 26.80 23.56 28.16
C GLY A 158 26.94 22.05 27.90
N PRO A 159 28.00 21.40 28.42
CA PRO A 159 28.30 19.99 28.12
C PRO A 159 27.16 19.02 28.46
N THR A 160 26.51 19.21 29.62
CA THR A 160 25.37 18.37 30.04
C THR A 160 24.17 18.52 29.10
N GLY A 161 23.89 19.75 28.66
CA GLY A 161 22.84 20.02 27.67
C GLY A 161 23.17 19.43 26.30
N GLY A 162 24.46 19.51 25.91
CA GLY A 162 25.01 18.85 24.74
C GLY A 162 24.76 17.35 24.73
N MET A 163 25.10 16.65 25.82
CA MET A 163 24.83 15.21 25.93
C MET A 163 23.34 14.89 25.93
N ARG A 164 22.50 15.70 26.58
CA ARG A 164 21.05 15.47 26.56
C ARG A 164 20.50 15.49 25.13
N VAL A 165 20.91 16.46 24.32
CA VAL A 165 20.54 16.55 22.90
C VAL A 165 21.09 15.36 22.12
N ALA A 166 22.34 14.97 22.36
CA ALA A 166 22.96 13.82 21.70
C ALA A 166 22.20 12.51 21.99
N TYR A 167 21.83 12.24 23.25
CA TYR A 167 21.03 11.07 23.61
C TYR A 167 19.67 11.05 22.91
N MET A 168 18.94 12.18 22.93
CA MET A 168 17.63 12.25 22.29
C MET A 168 17.72 12.05 20.77
N TYR A 169 18.71 12.64 20.11
CA TYR A 169 18.89 12.47 18.66
C TYR A 169 19.37 11.06 18.29
N ALA A 170 20.31 10.50 19.04
CA ALA A 170 20.85 9.16 18.79
C ALA A 170 19.78 8.06 18.89
N GLY A 171 18.78 8.23 19.77
CA GLY A 171 17.68 7.30 19.97
C GLY A 171 16.52 7.41 18.98
N LEU A 172 16.54 8.36 18.04
CA LEU A 172 15.49 8.47 17.02
C LEU A 172 15.66 7.42 15.91
N PHE A 173 14.56 6.77 15.55
CA PHE A 173 14.52 5.80 14.45
C PHE A 173 14.63 6.46 13.07
N LEU A 174 13.94 7.58 12.83
CA LEU A 174 13.86 8.17 11.48
C LEU A 174 15.20 8.55 10.84
N PRO A 175 16.19 9.13 11.56
CA PRO A 175 17.50 9.34 10.96
C PRO A 175 18.14 8.05 10.42
N VAL A 176 17.93 6.90 11.08
CA VAL A 176 18.38 5.60 10.59
C VAL A 176 17.58 5.15 9.38
N TYR A 177 16.25 5.32 9.41
CA TYR A 177 15.41 4.98 8.26
C TYR A 177 15.73 5.83 7.02
N VAL A 178 16.06 7.11 7.21
CA VAL A 178 16.49 8.00 6.13
C VAL A 178 17.87 7.61 5.60
N LEU A 179 18.82 7.25 6.48
CA LEU A 179 20.17 6.82 6.09
C LEU A 179 20.15 5.63 5.12
N VAL A 180 19.27 4.65 5.36
CA VAL A 180 19.23 3.41 4.56
C VAL A 180 18.55 3.60 3.20
N GLY A 181 18.01 4.78 2.89
CA GLY A 181 17.20 4.97 1.70
C GLY A 181 17.34 6.27 0.92
N TRP A 182 17.86 7.34 1.52
CA TRP A 182 17.97 8.67 0.91
C TRP A 182 19.28 9.37 1.28
N PHE A 183 19.66 10.38 0.50
CA PHE A 183 20.93 11.08 0.70
C PHE A 183 20.88 12.30 1.62
N ASP A 184 19.72 12.60 2.23
CA ASP A 184 19.47 13.84 2.99
C ASP A 184 20.42 14.07 4.18
N SER A 185 21.11 13.04 4.67
CA SER A 185 22.21 13.17 5.64
C SER A 185 23.37 14.05 5.13
N LEU A 186 23.63 14.08 3.82
CA LEU A 186 24.71 14.85 3.19
C LEU A 186 24.46 16.37 3.19
N PRO A 187 23.36 16.90 2.64
CA PRO A 187 23.03 18.32 2.74
C PRO A 187 22.81 18.77 4.19
N LEU A 188 22.27 17.91 5.07
CA LEU A 188 22.16 18.23 6.51
C LEU A 188 23.54 18.47 7.13
N PHE A 189 24.53 17.61 6.84
CA PHE A 189 25.90 17.79 7.30
C PHE A 189 26.45 19.16 6.93
N PHE A 190 26.33 19.57 5.67
CA PHE A 190 26.81 20.88 5.21
C PHE A 190 26.05 22.04 5.85
N MET A 191 24.73 21.92 6.06
CA MET A 191 23.94 22.93 6.77
C MET A 191 24.41 23.08 8.22
N LEU A 192 24.61 21.97 8.95
CA LEU A 192 25.10 22.01 10.33
C LEU A 192 26.55 22.49 10.42
N LEU A 193 27.40 22.12 9.45
CA LEU A 193 28.79 22.57 9.38
C LEU A 193 28.86 24.08 9.16
N ALA A 194 28.04 24.59 8.23
CA ALA A 194 27.92 26.02 7.98
C ALA A 194 27.42 26.78 9.21
N LEU A 195 26.39 26.26 9.89
CA LEU A 195 25.85 26.87 11.11
C LEU A 195 26.88 26.85 12.25
N TYR A 196 27.57 25.73 12.47
CA TYR A 196 28.61 25.62 13.48
C TYR A 196 29.79 26.58 13.18
N ALA A 197 30.25 26.65 11.93
CA ALA A 197 31.28 27.59 11.51
C ALA A 197 30.86 29.04 11.75
N LEU A 198 29.58 29.38 11.53
CA LEU A 198 29.04 30.71 11.82
C LEU A 198 29.01 31.02 13.31
N ILE A 199 28.60 30.05 14.15
CA ILE A 199 28.65 30.14 15.62
C ILE A 199 30.09 30.30 16.13
N ARG A 200 31.06 29.73 15.41
CA ARG A 200 32.51 29.86 15.67
C ARG A 200 33.13 31.10 15.03
N GLU A 201 32.32 32.02 14.51
CA GLU A 201 32.74 33.27 13.87
C GLU A 201 33.71 33.08 12.69
N ARG A 202 33.52 31.99 11.93
CA ARG A 202 34.25 31.66 10.70
C ARG A 202 33.35 31.82 9.47
N PRO A 203 33.02 33.05 9.05
CA PRO A 203 32.02 33.30 8.02
C PRO A 203 32.41 32.79 6.64
N VAL A 204 33.71 32.78 6.29
CA VAL A 204 34.18 32.27 4.98
C VAL A 204 34.01 30.76 4.89
N LEU A 205 34.43 30.02 5.94
CA LEU A 205 34.22 28.57 6.01
C LEU A 205 32.73 28.23 6.00
N SER A 206 31.93 29.00 6.74
CA SER A 206 30.47 28.86 6.75
C SER A 206 29.87 29.06 5.36
N ALA A 207 30.21 30.15 4.66
CA ALA A 207 29.71 30.44 3.32
C ALA A 207 30.15 29.39 2.28
N ALA A 208 31.39 28.90 2.36
CA ALA A 208 31.88 27.82 1.50
C ALA A 208 31.09 26.51 1.75
N ALA A 209 30.86 26.14 3.01
CA ALA A 209 30.04 24.99 3.35
C ALA A 209 28.58 25.13 2.85
N VAL A 210 28.00 26.34 2.90
CA VAL A 210 26.70 26.62 2.28
C VAL A 210 26.73 26.41 0.76
N GLY A 211 27.75 26.91 0.07
CA GLY A 211 27.88 26.74 -1.38
C GLY A 211 28.05 25.28 -1.80
N ILE A 212 28.85 24.49 -1.08
CA ILE A 212 28.98 23.04 -1.30
C ILE A 212 27.65 22.34 -1.01
N GLY A 213 27.02 22.64 0.13
CA GLY A 213 25.74 22.07 0.52
C GLY A 213 24.63 22.36 -0.50
N PHE A 214 24.56 23.60 -0.99
CA PHE A 214 23.62 24.02 -2.05
C PHE A 214 23.76 23.17 -3.32
N MET A 215 25.00 22.79 -3.66
CA MET A 215 25.30 21.93 -4.80
C MET A 215 25.11 20.43 -4.55
N THR A 216 24.66 20.04 -3.34
CA THR A 216 24.07 18.71 -3.08
C THR A 216 22.54 18.76 -3.07
N LYS A 217 21.96 19.79 -2.46
CA LYS A 217 20.51 20.06 -2.38
C LYS A 217 20.34 21.54 -2.07
N ILE A 218 19.26 22.18 -2.52
CA ILE A 218 19.12 23.65 -2.38
C ILE A 218 18.93 24.16 -0.94
N ILE A 219 18.48 23.30 -0.03
CA ILE A 219 18.05 23.67 1.34
C ILE A 219 19.13 24.42 2.16
N PRO A 220 20.42 24.01 2.19
CA PRO A 220 21.46 24.71 2.95
C PRO A 220 21.64 26.19 2.55
N GLY A 221 21.19 26.59 1.36
CA GLY A 221 21.19 27.99 0.91
C GLY A 221 20.42 28.94 1.83
N ILE A 222 19.47 28.43 2.62
CA ILE A 222 18.69 29.23 3.57
C ILE A 222 19.56 29.95 4.62
N LEU A 223 20.73 29.40 4.94
CA LEU A 223 21.67 29.99 5.88
C LEU A 223 22.25 31.33 5.40
N VAL A 224 22.25 31.62 4.09
CA VAL A 224 22.66 32.92 3.56
C VAL A 224 21.81 34.04 4.16
N VAL A 225 20.48 33.86 4.15
CA VAL A 225 19.53 34.87 4.66
C VAL A 225 19.72 35.06 6.16
N VAL A 226 19.90 33.97 6.92
CA VAL A 226 20.14 34.01 8.37
C VAL A 226 21.46 34.71 8.70
N ALA A 227 22.54 34.35 8.01
CA ALA A 227 23.88 34.87 8.26
C ALA A 227 23.94 36.38 8.00
N VAL A 228 23.40 36.85 6.87
CA VAL A 228 23.34 38.27 6.49
C VAL A 228 22.68 39.10 7.60
N ARG A 229 21.61 38.60 8.20
CA ARG A 229 20.91 39.29 9.31
C ARG A 229 21.73 39.37 10.58
N SER A 230 22.50 38.32 10.88
CA SER A 230 23.28 38.22 12.10
C SER A 230 24.52 39.12 12.10
N PHE A 231 25.05 39.49 10.93
CA PHE A 231 26.28 40.27 10.85
C PHE A 231 26.07 41.73 11.28
N ALA A 232 26.95 42.18 12.17
CA ALA A 232 27.05 43.58 12.55
C ALA A 232 27.70 44.45 11.46
N ARG A 233 28.77 43.94 10.81
CA ARG A 233 29.54 44.68 9.80
C ARG A 233 28.97 44.46 8.40
N TRP A 234 28.71 45.54 7.67
CA TRP A 234 28.15 45.48 6.31
C TRP A 234 29.00 44.67 5.33
N ARG A 235 30.34 44.70 5.46
CA ARG A 235 31.25 43.92 4.62
C ARG A 235 30.90 42.43 4.58
N TYR A 236 30.49 41.85 5.72
CA TYR A 236 30.15 40.43 5.81
C TYR A 236 28.76 40.14 5.24
N ARG A 237 27.88 41.15 5.18
CA ARG A 237 26.59 41.04 4.49
C ARG A 237 26.73 40.90 2.98
N LEU A 238 27.82 41.42 2.41
CA LEU A 238 28.15 41.26 0.98
C LEU A 238 29.10 40.09 0.73
N LEU A 239 30.14 39.93 1.56
CA LEU A 239 31.14 38.88 1.37
C LEU A 239 30.55 37.47 1.55
N TYR A 240 29.63 37.28 2.49
CA TYR A 240 29.06 35.97 2.76
C TYR A 240 28.27 35.40 1.57
N PRO A 241 27.25 36.09 1.02
CA PRO A 241 26.55 35.60 -0.18
C PRO A 241 27.50 35.47 -1.37
N LEU A 242 28.48 36.36 -1.52
CA LEU A 242 29.48 36.27 -2.59
C LEU A 242 30.30 34.97 -2.50
N VAL A 243 30.84 34.63 -1.33
CA VAL A 243 31.63 33.40 -1.14
C VAL A 243 30.78 32.15 -1.37
N ALA A 244 29.53 32.15 -0.88
CA ALA A 244 28.61 31.03 -1.11
C ALA A 244 28.31 30.85 -2.60
N ALA A 245 27.99 31.94 -3.31
CA ALA A 245 27.71 31.93 -4.74
C ALA A 245 28.95 31.55 -5.57
N THR A 246 30.14 32.05 -5.23
CA THR A 246 31.39 31.67 -5.89
C THR A 246 31.67 30.19 -5.70
N THR A 247 31.47 29.65 -4.49
CA THR A 247 31.70 28.22 -4.23
C THR A 247 30.74 27.35 -5.03
N ALA A 248 29.44 27.68 -5.04
CA ALA A 248 28.46 26.97 -5.86
C ALA A 248 28.76 27.11 -7.37
N GLY A 249 29.14 28.31 -7.81
CA GLY A 249 29.50 28.61 -9.19
C GLY A 249 30.72 27.83 -9.67
N LEU A 250 31.75 27.66 -8.84
CA LEU A 250 32.93 26.86 -9.17
C LEU A 250 32.57 25.37 -9.36
N ILE A 251 31.64 24.84 -8.56
CA ILE A 251 31.15 23.46 -8.73
C ILE A 251 30.26 23.35 -9.97
N ALA A 252 29.46 24.37 -10.28
CA ALA A 252 28.61 24.40 -11.47
C ALA A 252 29.41 24.57 -12.78
N LEU A 253 30.60 25.19 -12.71
CA LEU A 253 31.38 25.63 -13.86
C LEU A 253 31.65 24.51 -14.89
N PRO A 254 32.09 23.30 -14.51
CA PRO A 254 32.31 22.22 -15.47
C PRO A 254 31.02 21.84 -16.22
N PHE A 255 29.88 21.81 -15.53
CA PHE A 255 28.59 21.45 -16.11
C PHE A 255 28.02 22.54 -17.03
N ILE A 256 28.30 23.80 -16.72
CA ILE A 256 27.96 24.93 -17.61
C ILE A 256 28.71 24.80 -18.94
N PHE A 257 30.00 24.46 -18.89
CA PHE A 257 30.81 24.28 -20.11
C PHE A 257 30.47 23.01 -20.89
N LEU A 258 30.09 21.93 -20.21
CA LEU A 258 29.70 20.68 -20.86
C LEU A 258 28.30 20.76 -21.47
N ASN A 259 27.30 21.16 -20.68
CA ASN A 259 25.93 21.30 -21.15
C ASN A 259 25.07 22.14 -20.17
N ALA A 260 25.12 23.47 -20.34
CA ALA A 260 24.35 24.40 -19.50
C ALA A 260 22.82 24.13 -19.49
N ARG A 261 22.25 23.57 -20.57
CA ARG A 261 20.81 23.27 -20.64
C ARG A 261 20.43 22.16 -19.66
N MET A 262 21.26 21.12 -19.53
CA MET A 262 21.01 20.02 -18.59
C MET A 262 21.14 20.47 -17.14
N LEU A 263 22.10 21.34 -16.85
CA LEU A 263 22.21 21.94 -15.52
C LEU A 263 21.00 22.82 -15.19
N TRP A 264 20.57 23.66 -16.15
CA TRP A 264 19.40 24.53 -15.95
C TRP A 264 18.11 23.74 -15.75
N ALA A 265 17.92 22.65 -16.50
CA ALA A 265 16.77 21.75 -16.37
C ALA A 265 16.58 21.25 -14.93
N SER A 266 17.66 20.95 -14.20
CA SER A 266 17.62 20.57 -12.77
C SER A 266 16.95 21.62 -11.87
N PHE A 267 17.38 22.87 -12.02
CA PHE A 267 16.83 23.99 -11.24
C PHE A 267 15.41 24.32 -11.69
N HIS A 268 15.16 24.27 -13.01
CA HIS A 268 13.85 24.51 -13.59
C HIS A 268 12.82 23.51 -13.06
N ALA A 269 13.14 22.22 -13.07
CA ALA A 269 12.28 21.16 -12.54
C ALA A 269 11.88 21.45 -11.09
N THR A 270 12.82 21.84 -10.24
CA THR A 270 12.52 22.15 -8.83
C THR A 270 11.49 23.28 -8.66
N MET A 271 11.46 24.26 -9.59
CA MET A 271 10.49 25.36 -9.56
C MET A 271 9.15 25.02 -10.23
N ALA A 272 9.20 24.24 -11.31
CA ALA A 272 8.05 23.86 -12.13
C ALA A 272 7.15 22.83 -11.44
N ARG A 273 7.68 22.04 -10.50
CA ARG A 273 6.93 21.00 -9.79
C ARG A 273 5.60 21.50 -9.23
N SER A 274 4.63 20.60 -9.30
CA SER A 274 3.33 20.69 -8.65
C SER A 274 3.48 20.57 -7.13
N SER A 275 2.39 20.67 -6.37
CA SER A 275 2.44 20.40 -4.94
C SER A 275 2.36 18.90 -4.67
N TRP A 276 2.97 18.43 -3.57
CA TRP A 276 2.87 17.03 -3.15
C TRP A 276 3.10 16.92 -1.64
N GLU A 277 2.42 15.97 -0.98
CA GLU A 277 2.59 15.67 0.45
C GLU A 277 2.62 16.92 1.37
N THR A 278 1.88 17.98 1.01
CA THR A 278 1.76 19.22 1.80
C THR A 278 0.30 19.60 1.95
N ILE A 279 0.02 20.59 2.82
CA ILE A 279 -1.35 21.11 2.95
C ILE A 279 -1.84 21.69 1.63
N TRP A 280 -0.92 22.19 0.79
CA TRP A 280 -1.22 22.69 -0.54
C TRP A 280 -1.64 21.58 -1.49
N ALA A 281 -0.92 20.46 -1.52
CA ALA A 281 -1.28 19.28 -2.32
C ALA A 281 -2.68 18.77 -1.99
N VAL A 282 -2.94 18.68 -0.70
CA VAL A 282 -4.22 18.24 -0.17
C VAL A 282 -5.35 19.23 -0.51
N LEU A 283 -5.09 20.54 -0.51
CA LEU A 283 -6.03 21.57 -0.98
C LEU A 283 -6.21 21.56 -2.51
N GLU A 284 -5.19 21.14 -3.28
CA GLU A 284 -5.25 20.91 -4.73
C GLU A 284 -5.84 19.53 -5.08
N ASN A 285 -6.34 18.78 -4.10
CA ASN A 285 -6.93 17.45 -4.24
C ASN A 285 -5.95 16.40 -4.84
N TYR A 286 -4.66 16.55 -4.53
CA TYR A 286 -3.59 15.64 -4.90
C TYR A 286 -3.06 14.88 -3.68
N TYR A 287 -2.99 13.56 -3.77
CA TYR A 287 -2.70 12.66 -2.64
C TYR A 287 -1.51 11.72 -2.88
N GLU A 288 -0.81 11.87 -4.01
CA GLU A 288 0.35 11.06 -4.33
C GLU A 288 1.67 11.74 -3.93
N PHE A 289 2.77 11.01 -4.08
CA PHE A 289 4.11 11.53 -3.82
C PHE A 289 4.59 12.46 -4.93
N GLY A 290 5.67 13.18 -4.66
CA GLY A 290 6.30 14.05 -5.64
C GLY A 290 6.99 13.23 -6.73
N ALA A 291 6.32 13.04 -7.86
CA ALA A 291 6.93 12.50 -9.07
C ALA A 291 7.71 13.58 -9.85
N VAL A 292 8.52 13.13 -10.79
CA VAL A 292 9.28 13.91 -11.79
C VAL A 292 9.32 13.09 -13.07
N ALA A 293 9.70 13.71 -14.20
CA ALA A 293 9.81 13.03 -15.48
C ALA A 293 10.57 11.68 -15.34
N PRO A 294 10.09 10.60 -15.98
CA PRO A 294 10.77 9.31 -16.00
C PRO A 294 12.23 9.45 -16.47
N LEU A 295 13.14 8.65 -15.92
CA LEU A 295 14.58 8.75 -16.23
C LEU A 295 14.87 8.72 -17.75
N ALA A 296 14.13 7.89 -18.50
CA ALA A 296 14.24 7.78 -19.95
C ALA A 296 13.97 9.11 -20.68
N GLU A 297 13.11 9.98 -20.13
CA GLU A 297 12.74 11.27 -20.73
C GLU A 297 13.74 12.39 -20.38
N ARG A 298 14.64 12.18 -19.42
CA ARG A 298 15.53 13.24 -18.91
C ARG A 298 16.70 13.57 -19.83
N PHE A 299 16.82 12.88 -20.96
CA PHE A 299 17.72 13.24 -22.05
C PHE A 299 17.22 14.46 -22.84
N TRP A 300 15.96 14.85 -22.65
CA TRP A 300 15.38 16.08 -23.18
C TRP A 300 15.21 17.11 -22.07
N PRO A 301 15.92 18.25 -22.07
CA PRO A 301 15.82 19.28 -21.03
C PRO A 301 14.39 19.79 -20.81
N GLU A 302 13.57 19.78 -21.86
CA GLU A 302 12.17 20.22 -21.85
C GLU A 302 11.31 19.37 -20.91
N SER A 303 11.68 18.11 -20.66
CA SER A 303 10.99 17.25 -19.68
C SER A 303 11.07 17.79 -18.25
N ALA A 304 11.93 18.77 -17.95
CA ALA A 304 11.95 19.46 -16.66
C ALA A 304 10.67 20.27 -16.38
N GLU A 305 9.86 20.56 -17.40
CA GLU A 305 8.55 21.22 -17.24
C GLU A 305 7.44 20.25 -16.82
N TRP A 306 7.72 18.95 -16.79
CA TRP A 306 6.74 17.92 -16.45
C TRP A 306 6.16 18.12 -15.04
N GLN A 307 4.85 17.95 -14.93
CA GLN A 307 4.07 18.13 -13.72
C GLN A 307 3.19 16.90 -13.48
N SER A 308 3.09 16.46 -12.23
CA SER A 308 2.20 15.36 -11.86
C SER A 308 0.73 15.75 -11.92
N HIS A 309 0.43 17.02 -11.65
CA HIS A 309 -0.91 17.60 -11.80
C HIS A 309 -0.81 19.11 -12.06
N PRO A 310 -1.81 19.72 -12.74
CA PRO A 310 -1.82 21.17 -12.92
C PRO A 310 -2.05 21.89 -11.59
N PRO A 311 -1.36 23.03 -11.34
CA PRO A 311 -1.61 23.86 -10.16
C PRO A 311 -2.99 24.53 -10.27
N THR A 312 -3.78 24.47 -9.20
CA THR A 312 -5.12 25.10 -9.12
C THR A 312 -5.16 26.26 -8.14
N LEU A 313 -4.18 26.35 -7.23
CA LEU A 313 -4.07 27.44 -6.27
C LEU A 313 -3.40 28.70 -6.86
N PRO A 314 -3.69 29.90 -6.32
CA PRO A 314 -3.08 31.15 -6.76
C PRO A 314 -1.64 31.29 -6.24
N TRP A 315 -0.73 30.44 -6.73
CA TRP A 315 0.65 30.32 -6.25
C TRP A 315 1.44 31.63 -6.23
N PHE A 316 1.19 32.54 -7.18
CA PHE A 316 1.81 33.87 -7.16
C PHE A 316 1.46 34.64 -5.88
N TRP A 317 0.18 34.70 -5.53
CA TRP A 317 -0.30 35.43 -4.35
C TRP A 317 0.10 34.73 -3.05
N ILE A 318 0.09 33.40 -3.02
CA ILE A 318 0.56 32.60 -1.88
C ILE A 318 2.05 32.90 -1.61
N ASN A 319 2.90 32.79 -2.63
CA ASN A 319 4.33 33.05 -2.50
C ASN A 319 4.61 34.50 -2.10
N LEU A 320 3.86 35.46 -2.66
CA LEU A 320 3.98 36.87 -2.28
C LEU A 320 3.61 37.11 -0.81
N ALA A 321 2.52 36.49 -0.33
CA ALA A 321 2.10 36.60 1.06
C ALA A 321 3.14 36.02 2.03
N PHE A 322 3.73 34.86 1.72
CA PHE A 322 4.83 34.30 2.50
C PHE A 322 6.10 35.17 2.45
N ALA A 323 6.45 35.70 1.28
CA ALA A 323 7.60 36.60 1.15
C ALA A 323 7.42 37.88 1.98
N ILE A 324 6.24 38.52 1.92
CA ILE A 324 5.91 39.71 2.72
C ILE A 324 5.95 39.37 4.21
N SER A 325 5.32 38.28 4.63
CA SER A 325 5.30 37.86 6.04
C SER A 325 6.70 37.58 6.58
N PHE A 326 7.55 36.92 5.78
CA PHE A 326 8.95 36.69 6.13
C PHE A 326 9.71 38.01 6.27
N LEU A 327 9.56 38.94 5.32
CA LEU A 327 10.23 40.24 5.35
C LEU A 327 9.78 41.10 6.54
N ILE A 328 8.49 41.08 6.89
CA ILE A 328 7.97 41.76 8.08
C ILE A 328 8.67 41.22 9.32
N ILE A 329 8.69 39.89 9.50
CA ILE A 329 9.33 39.24 10.65
C ILE A 329 10.83 39.55 10.68
N TYR A 330 11.50 39.46 9.54
CA TYR A 330 12.93 39.74 9.38
C TYR A 330 13.31 41.20 9.70
N ALA A 331 12.38 42.13 9.47
CA ALA A 331 12.51 43.55 9.80
C ALA A 331 12.22 43.87 11.28
N LEU A 332 11.58 42.97 12.04
CA LEU A 332 11.32 43.18 13.46
C LEU A 332 12.61 43.37 14.25
N ARG A 333 12.52 44.19 15.31
CA ARG A 333 13.61 44.47 16.27
C ARG A 333 13.78 43.32 17.27
N LEU A 334 14.14 42.15 16.77
CA LEU A 334 14.45 40.95 17.55
C LEU A 334 15.96 40.84 17.82
N ASN A 335 16.36 39.94 18.73
CA ASN A 335 17.77 39.65 18.97
C ASN A 335 18.32 38.67 17.92
N TRP A 336 18.89 39.20 16.83
CA TRP A 336 19.42 38.40 15.72
C TRP A 336 20.88 37.96 15.89
N ARG A 337 21.52 38.22 17.04
CA ARG A 337 22.97 38.02 17.21
C ARG A 337 23.29 36.99 18.29
N GLY A 338 24.40 36.30 18.08
CA GLY A 338 24.93 35.28 19.00
C GLY A 338 24.48 33.86 18.67
N PRO A 339 25.07 32.84 19.35
CA PRO A 339 24.87 31.43 19.00
C PRO A 339 23.40 31.00 19.04
N LYS A 340 22.67 31.39 20.09
CA LYS A 340 21.26 31.04 20.28
C LYS A 340 20.38 31.65 19.19
N ALA A 341 20.62 32.92 18.85
CA ALA A 341 19.89 33.62 17.81
C ALA A 341 20.12 33.02 16.41
N LEU A 342 21.35 32.60 16.10
CA LEU A 342 21.68 31.93 14.84
C LEU A 342 20.90 30.62 14.67
N VAL A 343 20.88 29.80 15.72
CA VAL A 343 20.18 28.51 15.69
C VAL A 343 18.67 28.71 15.64
N ALA A 344 18.12 29.64 16.43
CA ALA A 344 16.71 29.99 16.37
C ALA A 344 16.30 30.56 15.00
N SER A 345 17.06 31.48 14.44
CA SER A 345 16.77 32.05 13.12
C SER A 345 16.82 30.99 12.01
N THR A 346 17.73 30.01 12.12
CA THR A 346 17.80 28.89 11.17
C THR A 346 16.60 27.96 11.32
N ALA A 347 16.23 27.61 12.55
CA ALA A 347 15.04 26.80 12.84
C ALA A 347 13.75 27.46 12.33
N PHE A 348 13.62 28.77 12.53
CA PHE A 348 12.52 29.57 11.99
C PHE A 348 12.51 29.52 10.47
N ALA A 349 13.65 29.80 9.82
CA ALA A 349 13.72 29.85 8.37
C ALA A 349 13.39 28.47 7.74
N VAL A 350 13.93 27.38 8.27
CA VAL A 350 13.63 26.01 7.78
C VAL A 350 12.15 25.67 7.96
N SER A 351 11.57 25.97 9.13
CA SER A 351 10.16 25.71 9.40
C SER A 351 9.24 26.56 8.49
N PHE A 352 9.60 27.83 8.30
CA PHE A 352 8.87 28.75 7.43
C PHE A 352 8.92 28.30 5.96
N LEU A 353 10.09 27.84 5.50
CA LEU A 353 10.25 27.27 4.16
C LEU A 353 9.33 26.07 3.96
N PHE A 354 9.28 25.12 4.90
CA PHE A 354 8.42 23.94 4.76
C PHE A 354 6.93 24.24 4.84
N ILE A 355 6.51 25.28 5.56
CA ILE A 355 5.12 25.76 5.53
C ILE A 355 4.78 26.34 4.16
N ALA A 356 5.69 27.13 3.58
CA ALA A 356 5.49 27.82 2.31
C ALA A 356 5.71 26.93 1.07
N SER A 357 6.46 25.83 1.21
CA SER A 357 6.87 24.97 0.09
C SER A 357 5.67 24.27 -0.56
N LYS A 358 5.66 24.19 -1.89
CA LYS A 358 4.74 23.35 -2.67
C LYS A 358 4.81 21.88 -2.25
N GLY A 359 6.02 21.40 -1.99
CA GLY A 359 6.30 20.00 -1.76
C GLY A 359 7.06 19.74 -0.46
N TYR A 360 6.78 18.60 0.14
CA TYR A 360 7.50 18.04 1.27
C TYR A 360 7.73 16.56 0.97
N SER A 361 8.83 15.98 1.40
CA SER A 361 9.01 14.53 1.29
C SER A 361 9.41 13.95 2.64
N PRO A 362 9.00 12.72 2.99
CA PRO A 362 9.21 12.12 4.31
C PRO A 362 10.64 12.26 4.85
N GLN A 363 11.64 12.05 4.00
CA GLN A 363 13.07 12.18 4.34
C GLN A 363 13.51 13.58 4.77
N PHE A 364 12.74 14.65 4.48
CA PHE A 364 13.05 16.01 4.92
C PHE A 364 12.92 16.21 6.44
N VAL A 365 12.41 15.20 7.15
CA VAL A 365 12.36 15.16 8.61
C VAL A 365 13.70 15.49 9.26
N VAL A 366 14.81 15.08 8.65
CA VAL A 366 16.16 15.25 9.21
C VAL A 366 16.62 16.71 9.24
N TYR A 367 16.06 17.59 8.40
CA TYR A 367 16.37 19.03 8.46
C TYR A 367 15.71 19.74 9.63
N TRP A 368 14.68 19.14 10.23
CA TRP A 368 13.88 19.76 11.29
C TRP A 368 14.24 19.21 12.68
N LEU A 369 14.47 17.90 12.80
CA LEU A 369 14.73 17.21 14.08
C LEU A 369 15.86 17.82 14.93
N PRO A 370 17.05 18.15 14.38
CA PRO A 370 18.13 18.76 15.18
C PRO A 370 17.70 20.06 15.86
N PHE A 371 16.92 20.90 15.17
CA PHE A 371 16.50 22.20 15.67
C PHE A 371 15.48 22.10 16.79
N VAL A 372 14.63 21.07 16.80
CA VAL A 372 13.76 20.79 17.94
C VAL A 372 14.60 20.64 19.20
N PHE A 373 15.64 19.82 19.16
CA PHE A 373 16.46 19.57 20.35
C PHE A 373 17.40 20.72 20.69
N PHE A 374 17.85 21.50 19.70
CA PHE A 374 18.59 22.72 19.97
C PHE A 374 17.74 23.76 20.71
N LEU A 375 16.48 23.94 20.34
CA LEU A 375 15.61 24.93 20.98
C LEU A 375 14.96 24.40 22.26
N LEU A 376 14.64 23.10 22.29
CA LEU A 376 13.88 22.44 23.35
C LEU A 376 14.63 21.19 23.85
N PRO A 377 15.76 21.32 24.57
CA PRO A 377 16.49 20.19 25.14
C PRO A 377 15.77 19.60 26.38
N SER A 378 14.53 19.17 26.22
CA SER A 378 13.59 18.78 27.28
C SER A 378 12.63 17.68 26.81
N ALA A 379 11.85 17.12 27.75
CA ALA A 379 10.80 16.14 27.45
C ALA A 379 9.76 16.65 26.44
N TRP A 380 9.46 17.95 26.44
CA TRP A 380 8.57 18.55 25.44
C TRP A 380 9.14 18.44 24.02
N GLY A 381 10.43 18.73 23.84
CA GLY A 381 11.10 18.57 22.56
C GLY A 381 11.11 17.11 22.09
N LEU A 382 11.32 16.15 23.00
CA LEU A 382 11.21 14.72 22.70
C LEU A 382 9.81 14.34 22.24
N VAL A 383 8.76 14.80 22.92
CA VAL A 383 7.37 14.54 22.50
C VAL A 383 7.11 15.09 21.11
N LEU A 384 7.50 16.34 20.81
CA LEU A 384 7.32 16.91 19.47
C LEU A 384 8.07 16.11 18.39
N ALA A 385 9.30 15.69 18.67
CA ALA A 385 10.08 14.85 17.76
C ALA A 385 9.42 13.49 17.50
N LEU A 386 8.82 12.88 18.53
CA LEU A 386 8.09 11.61 18.41
C LEU A 386 6.76 11.76 17.69
N ILE A 387 5.99 12.84 17.91
CA ILE A 387 4.78 13.16 17.12
C ILE A 387 5.17 13.29 15.64
N TYR A 388 6.23 14.06 15.37
CA TYR A 388 6.69 14.23 13.99
C TYR A 388 7.13 12.90 13.39
N SER A 389 7.83 12.09 14.17
CA SER A 389 8.32 10.80 13.68
C SER A 389 7.20 9.84 13.35
N ALA A 390 6.16 9.79 14.19
CA ALA A 390 5.02 8.92 13.99
C ALA A 390 4.15 9.41 12.82
N ALA A 391 3.94 10.72 12.67
CA ALA A 391 3.26 11.27 11.50
C ALA A 391 3.99 10.96 10.19
N ASN A 392 5.33 11.00 10.20
CA ASN A 392 6.14 10.69 9.04
C ASN A 392 6.07 9.21 8.67
N LEU A 393 6.19 8.28 9.63
CA LEU A 393 6.04 6.84 9.39
C LEU A 393 4.63 6.43 8.94
N LEU A 394 3.62 7.16 9.44
CA LEU A 394 2.24 6.98 9.04
C LEU A 394 1.98 7.45 7.60
N GLU A 395 2.63 8.53 7.17
CA GLU A 395 2.60 9.00 5.79
C GLU A 395 3.39 8.06 4.86
N TYR A 396 4.62 7.72 5.26
CA TYR A 396 5.48 6.80 4.53
C TYR A 396 6.29 5.94 5.52
N PRO A 397 6.17 4.60 5.47
CA PRO A 397 5.60 3.82 4.36
C PRO A 397 4.10 3.50 4.48
N VAL A 398 3.43 3.75 5.62
CA VAL A 398 2.11 3.14 5.89
C VAL A 398 1.03 3.61 4.91
N TYR A 399 0.80 4.92 4.79
CA TYR A 399 -0.17 5.45 3.84
C TYR A 399 0.28 5.18 2.39
N ALA A 400 1.49 5.60 2.04
CA ALA A 400 1.96 5.54 0.64
C ALA A 400 2.04 4.11 0.06
N LEU A 401 2.48 3.12 0.86
CA LEU A 401 2.73 1.76 0.35
C LEU A 401 1.61 0.77 0.68
N VAL A 402 0.84 0.99 1.76
CA VAL A 402 -0.16 0.01 2.24
C VAL A 402 -1.59 0.53 2.08
N PHE A 403 -1.84 1.82 2.30
CA PHE A 403 -3.18 2.39 2.28
C PHE A 403 -3.30 3.67 1.43
N PRO A 404 -2.86 3.67 0.15
CA PRO A 404 -2.81 4.90 -0.65
C PRO A 404 -4.19 5.54 -0.87
N GLU A 405 -5.25 4.73 -0.84
CA GLU A 405 -6.65 5.14 -0.98
C GLU A 405 -7.24 5.78 0.29
N GLU A 406 -6.60 5.64 1.46
CA GLU A 406 -7.09 6.19 2.73
C GLU A 406 -6.63 7.65 2.90
N HIS A 407 -7.09 8.53 2.00
CA HIS A 407 -6.62 9.92 1.88
C HIS A 407 -6.71 10.74 3.19
N TRP A 408 -7.60 10.36 4.11
CA TRP A 408 -7.71 11.00 5.43
C TRP A 408 -6.43 10.86 6.27
N VAL A 409 -5.63 9.82 6.03
CA VAL A 409 -4.33 9.62 6.69
C VAL A 409 -3.34 10.69 6.24
N LEU A 410 -3.32 11.00 4.94
CA LEU A 410 -2.49 12.09 4.41
C LEU A 410 -2.95 13.45 4.93
N TRP A 411 -4.27 13.70 5.00
CA TRP A 411 -4.83 14.90 5.65
C TRP A 411 -4.32 15.04 7.09
N LEU A 412 -4.46 13.97 7.89
CA LEU A 412 -4.05 13.95 9.29
C LEU A 412 -2.54 14.24 9.45
N THR A 413 -1.70 13.48 8.76
CA THR A 413 -0.23 13.59 8.84
C THR A 413 0.25 14.96 8.38
N THR A 414 -0.33 15.49 7.31
CA THR A 414 -0.04 16.82 6.78
C THR A 414 -0.45 17.94 7.74
N ILE A 415 -1.64 17.88 8.35
CA ILE A 415 -2.10 18.86 9.34
C ILE A 415 -1.19 18.83 10.57
N VAL A 416 -0.89 17.63 11.07
CA VAL A 416 0.01 17.45 12.23
C VAL A 416 1.40 18.02 11.93
N ARG A 417 2.00 17.65 10.80
CA ARG A 417 3.31 18.17 10.35
C ARG A 417 3.30 19.69 10.21
N THR A 418 2.32 20.25 9.52
CA THR A 418 2.20 21.71 9.33
C THR A 418 2.08 22.44 10.67
N THR A 419 1.29 21.88 11.59
CA THR A 419 1.17 22.41 12.96
C THR A 419 2.50 22.36 13.70
N LEU A 420 3.26 21.27 13.59
CA LEU A 420 4.58 21.14 14.20
C LEU A 420 5.58 22.16 13.63
N PHE A 421 5.55 22.42 12.32
CA PHE A 421 6.36 23.47 11.71
C PHE A 421 6.01 24.85 12.26
N VAL A 422 4.72 25.17 12.40
CA VAL A 422 4.28 26.42 13.03
C VAL A 422 4.75 26.49 14.49
N VAL A 423 4.61 25.41 15.27
CA VAL A 423 5.07 25.35 16.66
C VAL A 423 6.57 25.62 16.77
N LEU A 424 7.41 24.99 15.93
CA LEU A 424 8.85 25.24 15.98
C LEU A 424 9.22 26.64 15.47
N ALA A 425 8.53 27.17 14.45
CA ALA A 425 8.71 28.54 13.98
C ALA A 425 8.39 29.56 15.10
N VAL A 426 7.29 29.36 15.83
CA VAL A 426 6.91 30.21 16.97
C VAL A 426 7.90 30.07 18.12
N GLU A 427 8.34 28.85 18.44
CA GLU A 427 9.37 28.61 19.46
C GLU A 427 10.68 29.32 19.10
N ALA A 428 11.11 29.23 17.85
CA ALA A 428 12.27 29.91 17.34
C ALA A 428 12.15 31.44 17.49
N LEU A 429 11.01 32.04 17.14
CA LEU A 429 10.76 33.47 17.37
C LEU A 429 10.74 33.83 18.86
N GLY A 430 10.22 32.94 19.71
CA GLY A 430 10.30 33.07 21.16
C GLY A 430 11.73 33.23 21.65
N GLN A 431 12.66 32.43 21.13
CA GLN A 431 14.08 32.51 21.49
C GLN A 431 14.77 33.82 21.01
N LEU A 432 14.13 34.59 20.13
CA LEU A 432 14.59 35.91 19.69
C LEU A 432 13.91 37.09 20.44
N SER A 433 12.92 36.80 21.30
CA SER A 433 12.07 37.78 21.99
C SER A 433 11.68 37.32 23.41
N ASP A 434 12.28 37.92 24.44
CA ASP A 434 12.06 37.54 25.85
C ASP A 434 10.58 37.50 26.30
N PRO A 435 9.71 38.47 25.93
CA PRO A 435 8.29 38.41 26.29
C PRO A 435 7.56 37.18 25.73
N LEU A 436 7.93 36.78 24.51
CA LEU A 436 7.33 35.64 23.82
C LEU A 436 7.85 34.33 24.43
N ASP A 437 9.15 34.22 24.73
CA ASP A 437 9.73 33.05 25.41
C ASP A 437 9.05 32.79 26.78
N ALA A 438 8.80 33.86 27.54
CA ALA A 438 8.12 33.77 28.83
C ALA A 438 6.67 33.25 28.69
N LEU A 439 5.94 33.71 27.68
CA LEU A 439 4.58 33.24 27.38
C LEU A 439 4.58 31.76 26.97
N LEU A 440 5.44 31.38 26.03
CA LEU A 440 5.55 30.00 25.53
C LEU A 440 5.95 29.04 26.64
N THR A 441 6.85 29.44 27.54
CA THR A 441 7.23 28.63 28.69
C THR A 441 6.06 28.33 29.61
N ARG A 442 5.13 29.28 29.82
CA ARG A 442 3.90 29.05 30.60
C ARG A 442 2.95 28.08 29.91
N ILE A 443 2.79 28.20 28.59
CA ILE A 443 1.95 27.31 27.79
C ILE A 443 2.49 25.88 27.83
N LYS A 444 3.78 25.68 27.55
CA LYS A 444 4.44 24.36 27.51
C LYS A 444 4.29 23.58 28.83
N ARG A 445 4.39 24.26 29.98
CA ARG A 445 4.20 23.64 31.30
C ARG A 445 2.81 23.03 31.50
N ARG A 446 1.80 23.56 30.81
CA ARG A 446 0.41 23.05 30.86
C ARG A 446 0.09 22.10 29.70
N ALA A 447 0.81 22.20 28.58
CA ALA A 447 0.54 21.47 27.36
C ALA A 447 1.21 20.08 27.28
N LEU A 448 2.26 19.80 28.07
CA LEU A 448 3.01 18.53 27.97
C LEU A 448 2.12 17.29 28.10
N ARG A 449 1.37 17.16 29.21
CA ARG A 449 0.49 16.02 29.45
C ARG A 449 -0.59 15.84 28.37
N PRO A 450 -1.39 16.86 28.02
CA PRO A 450 -2.42 16.69 26.99
C PRO A 450 -1.83 16.40 25.61
N ALA A 451 -0.64 16.91 25.26
CA ALA A 451 0.00 16.56 23.99
C ALA A 451 0.48 15.11 23.97
N THR A 452 1.06 14.60 25.06
CA THR A 452 1.45 13.18 25.16
C THR A 452 0.24 12.26 25.06
N ILE A 453 -0.86 12.60 25.76
CA ILE A 453 -2.11 11.85 25.67
C ILE A 453 -2.67 11.91 24.24
N GLY A 454 -2.68 13.11 23.63
CA GLY A 454 -3.12 13.31 22.26
C GLY A 454 -2.33 12.47 21.25
N LEU A 455 -1.01 12.43 21.35
CA LEU A 455 -0.15 11.57 20.52
C LEU A 455 -0.57 10.09 20.64
N VAL A 456 -0.67 9.57 21.86
CA VAL A 456 -1.04 8.17 22.08
C VAL A 456 -2.43 7.88 21.53
N LEU A 457 -3.41 8.76 21.77
CA LEU A 457 -4.77 8.59 21.27
C LEU A 457 -4.81 8.61 19.74
N VAL A 458 -4.12 9.55 19.09
CA VAL A 458 -4.06 9.60 17.61
C VAL A 458 -3.45 8.31 17.09
N LEU A 459 -2.33 7.84 17.64
CA LEU A 459 -1.70 6.59 17.18
C LEU A 459 -2.57 5.35 17.41
N VAL A 460 -3.26 5.26 18.55
CA VAL A 460 -4.16 4.13 18.84
C VAL A 460 -5.40 4.16 17.95
N ILE A 461 -6.03 5.33 17.79
CA ILE A 461 -7.24 5.47 16.96
C ILE A 461 -6.90 5.25 15.48
N THR A 462 -5.85 5.88 14.98
CA THR A 462 -5.39 5.69 13.60
C THR A 462 -4.95 4.25 13.36
N GLY A 463 -4.19 3.66 14.28
CA GLY A 463 -3.76 2.26 14.18
C GLY A 463 -4.95 1.29 14.19
N GLY A 464 -5.94 1.52 15.05
CA GLY A 464 -7.19 0.74 15.09
C GLY A 464 -8.01 0.87 13.80
N ALA A 465 -8.15 2.09 13.28
CA ALA A 465 -8.85 2.35 12.02
C ALA A 465 -8.14 1.70 10.83
N LEU A 466 -6.81 1.82 10.73
CA LEU A 466 -6.02 1.19 9.67
C LEU A 466 -6.01 -0.33 9.78
N ALA A 467 -5.93 -0.88 11.00
CA ALA A 467 -6.08 -2.32 11.21
C ALA A 467 -7.45 -2.78 10.71
N GLN A 468 -8.53 -2.09 11.07
CA GLN A 468 -9.87 -2.40 10.57
C GLN A 468 -9.92 -2.33 9.04
N ARG A 469 -9.34 -1.31 8.41
CA ARG A 469 -9.24 -1.21 6.94
C ARG A 469 -8.46 -2.35 6.32
N PHE A 470 -7.35 -2.75 6.94
CA PHE A 470 -6.55 -3.90 6.50
C PHE A 470 -7.38 -5.19 6.52
N PHE A 471 -8.10 -5.42 7.63
CA PHE A 471 -9.02 -6.53 7.76
C PHE A 471 -10.13 -6.49 6.69
N GLU A 472 -10.74 -5.33 6.44
CA GLU A 472 -11.82 -5.18 5.46
C GLU A 472 -11.36 -5.38 4.00
N ARG A 473 -10.10 -5.05 3.68
CA ARG A 473 -9.55 -5.11 2.31
C ARG A 473 -8.93 -6.45 1.94
N SER A 474 -8.53 -7.25 2.93
CA SER A 474 -7.94 -8.56 2.68
C SER A 474 -8.92 -9.46 1.92
N GLU A 475 -8.48 -10.19 0.90
CA GLU A 475 -9.32 -11.20 0.24
C GLU A 475 -9.81 -12.27 1.22
N PHE A 476 -9.04 -12.55 2.28
CA PHE A 476 -9.45 -13.47 3.34
C PHE A 476 -10.64 -12.93 4.17
N PHE A 477 -10.97 -11.64 4.07
CA PHE A 477 -12.23 -11.10 4.58
C PHE A 477 -13.45 -11.80 3.98
N LEU A 478 -13.34 -12.21 2.70
CA LEU A 478 -14.38 -12.95 1.99
C LEU A 478 -14.71 -14.26 2.69
N LEU A 479 -13.73 -14.92 3.32
CA LEU A 479 -13.99 -16.14 4.10
C LEU A 479 -15.07 -15.90 5.14
N SER A 480 -14.95 -14.84 5.94
CA SER A 480 -15.95 -14.58 6.98
C SER A 480 -17.34 -14.27 6.42
N HIS A 481 -17.45 -13.70 5.21
CA HIS A 481 -18.73 -13.32 4.62
C HIS A 481 -19.35 -14.42 3.77
N PHE A 482 -18.55 -15.30 3.19
CA PHE A 482 -19.02 -16.48 2.48
C PHE A 482 -19.33 -17.62 3.44
N ILE A 483 -18.42 -17.92 4.37
CA ILE A 483 -18.54 -19.05 5.28
C ILE A 483 -19.64 -18.75 6.31
N LYS A 484 -19.57 -17.63 7.06
CA LYS A 484 -20.47 -17.42 8.20
C LYS A 484 -21.97 -17.58 7.90
N PRO A 485 -22.52 -17.07 6.78
CA PRO A 485 -23.97 -17.18 6.51
C PRO A 485 -24.45 -18.58 6.14
N ILE A 486 -23.59 -19.40 5.54
CA ILE A 486 -23.95 -20.74 5.04
C ILE A 486 -23.39 -21.86 5.93
N SER A 487 -22.79 -21.47 7.05
CA SER A 487 -22.15 -22.35 8.01
C SER A 487 -23.05 -22.77 9.15
N ALA A 488 -23.15 -24.07 9.41
CA ALA A 488 -23.81 -24.59 10.60
C ALA A 488 -22.99 -24.35 11.88
N PRO A 489 -23.64 -24.17 13.06
CA PRO A 489 -22.93 -24.14 14.34
C PRO A 489 -22.09 -25.40 14.56
N GLY A 490 -20.84 -25.26 15.01
CA GLY A 490 -19.95 -26.39 15.30
C GLY A 490 -19.16 -26.94 14.11
N GLN A 491 -19.19 -26.24 12.97
CA GLN A 491 -18.36 -26.53 11.80
C GLN A 491 -16.84 -26.56 12.08
N ALA A 492 -16.09 -27.08 11.10
CA ALA A 492 -14.64 -27.16 11.13
C ALA A 492 -14.00 -26.55 9.86
N THR A 493 -12.76 -26.08 9.97
CA THR A 493 -11.97 -25.55 8.85
C THR A 493 -10.62 -26.26 8.79
N VAL A 494 -10.33 -26.86 7.65
CA VAL A 494 -9.04 -27.46 7.29
C VAL A 494 -8.27 -26.45 6.46
N VAL A 495 -7.03 -26.17 6.82
CA VAL A 495 -6.16 -25.24 6.09
C VAL A 495 -4.94 -26.00 5.57
N SER A 496 -4.70 -25.90 4.27
CA SER A 496 -3.67 -26.67 3.55
C SER A 496 -2.23 -26.38 4.00
N THR A 497 -1.94 -25.20 4.54
CA THR A 497 -0.59 -24.82 4.98
C THR A 497 -0.63 -24.00 6.26
N ARG A 498 0.49 -24.02 7.00
CA ARG A 498 0.66 -23.17 8.18
C ARG A 498 0.70 -21.69 7.84
N GLU A 499 1.27 -21.33 6.69
CA GLU A 499 1.30 -19.95 6.20
C GLU A 499 -0.12 -19.43 5.94
N LEU A 500 -0.92 -20.19 5.19
CA LEU A 500 -2.30 -19.86 4.88
C LEU A 500 -3.16 -19.74 6.14
N PHE A 501 -2.88 -20.55 7.18
CA PHE A 501 -3.58 -20.45 8.46
C PHE A 501 -3.50 -19.06 9.09
N TYR A 502 -2.35 -18.36 9.02
CA TYR A 502 -2.23 -17.02 9.58
C TYR A 502 -3.08 -15.98 8.83
N TYR A 503 -3.37 -16.23 7.55
CA TYR A 503 -4.29 -15.41 6.77
C TYR A 503 -5.76 -15.77 7.03
N VAL A 504 -6.10 -17.05 7.20
CA VAL A 504 -7.47 -17.54 7.39
C VAL A 504 -7.97 -17.31 8.82
N HIS A 505 -7.16 -17.65 9.82
CA HIS A 505 -7.55 -17.70 11.22
C HIS A 505 -8.18 -16.40 11.74
N PRO A 506 -7.62 -15.20 11.47
CA PRO A 506 -8.19 -13.95 11.98
C PRO A 506 -9.65 -13.71 11.55
N TYR A 507 -10.10 -14.25 10.42
CA TYR A 507 -11.45 -14.03 9.88
C TYR A 507 -12.48 -15.05 10.37
N LEU A 508 -12.04 -16.26 10.71
CA LEU A 508 -12.88 -17.35 11.20
C LEU A 508 -12.65 -17.65 12.70
N ARG A 509 -11.85 -16.83 13.39
CA ARG A 509 -11.58 -16.96 14.83
C ARG A 509 -12.87 -16.94 15.64
N GLY A 510 -13.02 -17.92 16.52
CA GLY A 510 -14.21 -18.09 17.36
C GLY A 510 -15.46 -18.53 16.60
N PHE A 511 -15.37 -18.76 15.29
CA PHE A 511 -16.46 -19.22 14.43
C PHE A 511 -16.23 -20.64 13.89
N SER A 512 -14.96 -21.07 13.77
CA SER A 512 -14.59 -22.43 13.37
C SER A 512 -13.45 -22.94 14.22
N ASP A 513 -13.42 -24.25 14.43
CA ASP A 513 -12.20 -24.95 14.83
C ASP A 513 -11.31 -25.15 13.60
N PHE A 514 -10.00 -25.27 13.82
CA PHE A 514 -9.02 -25.38 12.74
C PHE A 514 -8.20 -26.67 12.83
N TYR A 515 -7.98 -27.28 11.68
CA TYR A 515 -6.93 -28.25 11.45
C TYR A 515 -5.98 -27.67 10.41
N VAL A 516 -4.69 -27.63 10.74
CA VAL A 516 -3.65 -27.07 9.87
C VAL A 516 -2.73 -28.20 9.46
N VAL A 517 -2.55 -28.36 8.16
CA VAL A 517 -1.66 -29.38 7.62
C VAL A 517 -0.23 -28.87 7.70
N ASP A 518 0.63 -29.61 8.39
CA ASP A 518 2.05 -29.27 8.54
C ASP A 518 2.81 -29.45 7.22
N ASP A 519 3.96 -28.78 7.09
CA ASP A 519 4.73 -28.76 5.84
C ASP A 519 5.42 -30.10 5.52
N ASP A 520 5.57 -31.00 6.51
CA ASP A 520 6.14 -32.35 6.38
C ASP A 520 5.09 -33.44 6.06
N TRP A 521 3.85 -33.05 5.73
CA TRP A 521 2.69 -33.94 5.51
C TRP A 521 2.97 -35.14 4.59
N ALA A 522 3.81 -34.96 3.57
CA ALA A 522 4.11 -36.01 2.59
C ALA A 522 4.77 -37.23 3.23
N SER A 523 5.53 -37.03 4.32
CA SER A 523 6.17 -38.11 5.08
C SER A 523 5.27 -38.74 6.14
N ARG A 524 4.08 -38.16 6.38
CA ARG A 524 3.18 -38.46 7.51
C ARG A 524 1.73 -38.62 7.08
N GLN A 525 1.48 -39.09 5.86
CA GLN A 525 0.13 -39.15 5.31
C GLN A 525 -0.84 -39.96 6.18
N ASP A 526 -0.41 -41.11 6.72
CA ASP A 526 -1.24 -41.94 7.60
C ASP A 526 -1.63 -41.19 8.89
N GLU A 527 -0.68 -40.50 9.52
CA GLU A 527 -0.95 -39.68 10.71
C GLU A 527 -1.92 -38.52 10.39
N VAL A 528 -1.78 -37.88 9.22
CA VAL A 528 -2.68 -36.81 8.77
C VAL A 528 -4.09 -37.35 8.55
N VAL A 529 -4.25 -38.55 7.95
CA VAL A 529 -5.55 -39.20 7.78
C VAL A 529 -6.21 -39.42 9.13
N ASP A 530 -5.54 -40.10 10.06
CA ASP A 530 -6.11 -40.46 11.36
C ASP A 530 -6.51 -39.22 12.17
N GLN A 531 -5.65 -38.20 12.21
CA GLN A 531 -5.93 -36.95 12.93
C GLN A 531 -7.06 -36.16 12.30
N LEU A 532 -7.09 -36.08 10.97
CA LEU A 532 -8.13 -35.35 10.26
C LEU A 532 -9.48 -36.07 10.42
N GLU A 533 -9.55 -37.39 10.27
CA GLU A 533 -10.79 -38.15 10.53
C GLU A 533 -11.29 -37.96 11.96
N GLN A 534 -10.39 -37.96 12.95
CA GLN A 534 -10.75 -37.66 14.33
C GLN A 534 -11.28 -36.23 14.49
N PHE A 535 -10.64 -35.26 13.86
CA PHE A 535 -11.03 -33.84 13.92
C PHE A 535 -12.40 -33.56 13.27
N LEU A 536 -12.72 -34.28 12.20
CA LEU A 536 -13.95 -34.14 11.43
C LEU A 536 -15.15 -34.88 12.05
N ARG A 537 -14.92 -35.76 13.02
CA ARG A 537 -15.97 -36.52 13.70
C ARG A 537 -17.02 -35.58 14.29
N ASP A 538 -18.30 -35.88 14.04
CA ASP A 538 -19.46 -35.12 14.50
C ASP A 538 -19.56 -33.67 13.98
N ARG A 539 -18.71 -33.23 13.05
CA ARG A 539 -18.80 -31.89 12.46
C ARG A 539 -19.95 -31.82 11.47
N PRO A 540 -20.89 -30.87 11.58
CA PRO A 540 -22.01 -30.74 10.65
C PRO A 540 -21.60 -30.20 9.28
N GLN A 541 -20.43 -29.59 9.17
CA GLN A 541 -19.90 -29.01 7.96
C GLN A 541 -18.39 -28.79 8.10
N VAL A 542 -17.68 -28.90 6.98
CA VAL A 542 -16.22 -28.80 6.93
C VAL A 542 -15.86 -27.89 5.77
N TRP A 543 -15.01 -26.90 6.03
CA TRP A 543 -14.40 -26.05 5.01
C TRP A 543 -12.96 -26.45 4.78
N LEU A 544 -12.53 -26.51 3.55
CA LEU A 544 -11.13 -26.69 3.16
C LEU A 544 -10.66 -25.41 2.47
N VAL A 545 -9.63 -24.78 3.03
CA VAL A 545 -8.97 -23.61 2.46
C VAL A 545 -7.59 -24.01 1.95
N MET A 546 -7.40 -23.87 0.64
CA MET A 546 -6.20 -24.30 -0.08
C MET A 546 -5.49 -23.12 -0.74
N GLU A 547 -4.18 -23.24 -0.93
CA GLU A 547 -3.38 -22.32 -1.73
C GLU A 547 -3.26 -22.90 -3.15
N PRO A 548 -3.95 -22.34 -4.17
CA PRO A 548 -4.07 -22.96 -5.49
C PRO A 548 -2.84 -22.77 -6.38
N TYR A 549 -1.97 -21.81 -6.09
CA TYR A 549 -0.83 -21.43 -6.95
C TYR A 549 0.53 -21.87 -6.41
N ARG A 550 0.57 -22.64 -5.32
CA ARG A 550 1.80 -23.24 -4.82
C ARG A 550 2.23 -24.37 -5.78
N PRO A 551 3.53 -24.56 -6.06
CA PRO A 551 4.00 -25.68 -6.88
C PRO A 551 3.41 -27.00 -6.38
N ASP A 552 2.79 -27.77 -7.27
CA ASP A 552 2.02 -28.98 -6.94
C ASP A 552 2.87 -30.01 -6.20
N ASP A 553 2.74 -30.04 -4.87
CA ASP A 553 3.29 -31.10 -4.02
C ASP A 553 2.28 -32.26 -3.85
N GLY A 554 1.09 -32.17 -4.45
CA GLY A 554 -0.01 -33.14 -4.35
C GLY A 554 -0.91 -32.94 -3.12
N ARG A 555 -0.62 -31.98 -2.23
CA ARG A 555 -1.33 -31.80 -0.95
C ARG A 555 -2.80 -31.44 -1.11
N ASN A 556 -3.10 -30.49 -1.99
CA ASN A 556 -4.47 -30.03 -2.23
C ASN A 556 -5.35 -31.17 -2.76
N GLY A 557 -4.81 -31.97 -3.69
CA GLY A 557 -5.50 -33.15 -4.22
C GLY A 557 -5.75 -34.21 -3.14
N PHE A 558 -4.74 -34.50 -2.31
CA PHE A 558 -4.85 -35.43 -1.18
C PHE A 558 -5.95 -35.02 -0.19
N LEU A 559 -5.97 -33.75 0.25
CA LEU A 559 -6.96 -33.25 1.21
C LEU A 559 -8.38 -33.26 0.65
N GLN A 560 -8.57 -32.83 -0.60
CA GLN A 560 -9.87 -32.89 -1.27
C GLN A 560 -10.37 -34.33 -1.39
N GLN A 561 -9.50 -35.27 -1.79
CA GLN A 561 -9.88 -36.68 -1.93
C GLN A 561 -10.30 -37.29 -0.58
N LEU A 562 -9.57 -36.97 0.49
CA LEU A 562 -9.89 -37.45 1.83
C LEU A 562 -11.25 -36.91 2.32
N LEU A 563 -11.51 -35.62 2.15
CA LEU A 563 -12.79 -35.02 2.54
C LEU A 563 -13.98 -35.53 1.71
N ARG A 564 -13.78 -35.81 0.41
CA ARG A 564 -14.81 -36.43 -0.46
C ARG A 564 -15.22 -37.83 0.00
N ARG A 565 -14.40 -38.55 0.77
CA ARG A 565 -14.78 -39.84 1.37
C ARG A 565 -15.74 -39.67 2.55
N GLN A 566 -15.67 -38.53 3.23
CA GLN A 566 -16.39 -38.25 4.47
C GLN A 566 -17.66 -37.40 4.26
N GLY A 567 -17.83 -36.78 3.09
CA GLY A 567 -19.00 -35.95 2.79
C GLY A 567 -19.14 -35.54 1.33
N THR A 568 -20.25 -34.86 1.05
CA THR A 568 -20.53 -34.30 -0.28
C THR A 568 -19.98 -32.89 -0.37
N GLU A 569 -19.24 -32.60 -1.44
CA GLU A 569 -18.79 -31.25 -1.77
C GLU A 569 -20.02 -30.36 -2.00
N SER A 570 -20.14 -29.25 -1.28
CA SER A 570 -21.27 -28.31 -1.39
C SER A 570 -20.88 -26.98 -2.02
N THR A 571 -19.58 -26.71 -2.12
CA THR A 571 -19.04 -25.48 -2.71
C THR A 571 -17.62 -25.75 -3.17
N ASN A 572 -17.23 -25.13 -4.28
CA ASN A 572 -15.85 -25.10 -4.75
C ASN A 572 -15.61 -23.79 -5.47
N ARG A 573 -14.86 -22.89 -4.83
CA ARG A 573 -14.64 -21.52 -5.30
C ARG A 573 -13.17 -21.20 -5.27
N LEU A 574 -12.67 -20.72 -6.40
CA LEU A 574 -11.35 -20.12 -6.50
C LEU A 574 -11.44 -18.62 -6.20
N PHE A 575 -10.55 -18.13 -5.36
CA PHE A 575 -10.24 -16.72 -5.14
C PHE A 575 -8.78 -16.47 -5.57
N ASP A 576 -8.39 -15.21 -5.70
CA ASP A 576 -7.07 -14.83 -6.22
C ASP A 576 -5.90 -15.36 -5.35
N ARG A 577 -6.10 -15.55 -4.04
CA ARG A 577 -5.07 -16.14 -3.15
C ARG A 577 -5.39 -17.50 -2.55
N PHE A 578 -6.63 -17.97 -2.62
CA PHE A 578 -7.01 -19.24 -2.01
C PHE A 578 -8.18 -19.91 -2.73
N GLN A 579 -8.28 -21.22 -2.63
CA GLN A 579 -9.45 -21.99 -3.04
C GLN A 579 -10.22 -22.43 -1.79
N LEU A 580 -11.53 -22.22 -1.80
CA LEU A 580 -12.45 -22.62 -0.74
C LEU A 580 -13.34 -23.77 -1.22
N VAL A 581 -13.29 -24.90 -0.51
CA VAL A 581 -14.14 -26.05 -0.78
C VAL A 581 -14.97 -26.36 0.46
N GLY A 582 -16.28 -26.48 0.31
CA GLY A 582 -17.20 -26.83 1.38
C GLY A 582 -17.60 -28.30 1.30
N PHE A 583 -17.69 -28.97 2.44
CA PHE A 583 -18.12 -30.37 2.56
C PHE A 583 -19.22 -30.48 3.62
N VAL A 584 -20.26 -31.26 3.31
CA VAL A 584 -21.33 -31.58 4.24
C VAL A 584 -21.39 -33.11 4.43
N PRO A 585 -21.28 -33.63 5.66
CA PRO A 585 -21.41 -35.06 5.90
C PRO A 585 -22.82 -35.56 5.54
N PRO A 586 -22.96 -36.82 5.14
CA PRO A 586 -24.23 -37.37 4.66
C PRO A 586 -25.37 -37.29 5.70
N GLU A 587 -25.05 -37.48 6.98
CA GLU A 587 -26.02 -37.67 8.07
C GLU A 587 -26.69 -36.38 8.58
N LYS A 588 -26.11 -35.20 8.32
CA LYS A 588 -26.52 -33.92 8.95
C LYS A 588 -27.11 -32.90 7.98
N ALA A 589 -27.42 -33.33 6.78
CA ALA A 589 -27.65 -32.41 5.68
C ALA A 589 -29.13 -32.32 5.28
N ILE A 590 -29.48 -31.30 4.48
CA ILE A 590 -30.88 -30.91 4.21
C ILE A 590 -31.70 -32.16 3.83
N PRO A 591 -32.87 -32.41 4.43
CA PRO A 591 -33.66 -33.58 4.08
C PRO A 591 -34.07 -33.54 2.59
N LEU A 592 -33.90 -34.66 1.89
CA LEU A 592 -34.46 -34.83 0.54
C LEU A 592 -35.99 -34.83 0.59
N GLY A 593 -36.62 -34.43 -0.52
CA GLY A 593 -38.05 -34.57 -0.70
C GLY A 593 -38.53 -36.01 -0.50
N LYS A 594 -39.78 -36.17 -0.05
CA LYS A 594 -40.30 -37.48 0.40
C LYS A 594 -40.53 -38.50 -0.72
N ALA A 595 -40.60 -38.11 -1.98
CA ALA A 595 -40.96 -38.98 -3.10
C ALA A 595 -39.97 -38.84 -4.27
N TRP A 596 -39.53 -39.98 -4.81
CA TRP A 596 -38.76 -40.05 -6.05
C TRP A 596 -39.67 -39.71 -7.25
N LYS A 597 -39.25 -38.77 -8.09
CA LYS A 597 -39.90 -38.40 -9.35
C LYS A 597 -39.15 -39.07 -10.52
N THR A 598 -39.86 -39.71 -11.43
CA THR A 598 -39.25 -40.46 -12.55
C THR A 598 -38.83 -39.51 -13.67
N ILE A 599 -37.64 -39.71 -14.24
CA ILE A 599 -37.13 -38.98 -15.43
C ILE A 599 -37.02 -39.94 -16.63
N GLY A 600 -36.31 -41.06 -16.45
CA GLY A 600 -36.10 -42.07 -17.49
C GLY A 600 -35.28 -41.57 -18.68
N ALA A 601 -34.10 -40.98 -18.44
CA ALA A 601 -33.23 -40.46 -19.50
C ALA A 601 -31.98 -41.32 -19.71
N ASP A 602 -31.67 -41.64 -20.97
CA ASP A 602 -30.53 -42.47 -21.37
C ASP A 602 -29.41 -41.62 -21.99
N PHE A 603 -28.21 -41.71 -21.42
CA PHE A 603 -27.01 -41.05 -21.92
C PHE A 603 -26.15 -42.04 -22.69
N ALA A 604 -26.03 -41.82 -24.01
CA ALA A 604 -25.30 -42.65 -24.96
C ALA A 604 -25.59 -44.16 -24.88
N ASP A 605 -26.81 -44.54 -24.47
CA ASP A 605 -27.21 -45.94 -24.18
C ASP A 605 -26.31 -46.67 -23.15
N GLN A 606 -25.56 -45.91 -22.33
CA GLN A 606 -24.66 -46.49 -21.32
C GLN A 606 -25.16 -46.31 -19.90
N LEU A 607 -25.76 -45.14 -19.62
CA LEU A 607 -26.13 -44.72 -18.29
C LEU A 607 -27.54 -44.15 -18.31
N ARG A 608 -28.41 -44.65 -17.44
CA ARG A 608 -29.79 -44.16 -17.29
C ARG A 608 -29.94 -43.36 -16.01
N LEU A 609 -30.51 -42.16 -16.11
CA LEU A 609 -31.08 -41.43 -14.98
C LEU A 609 -32.52 -41.89 -14.78
N GLU A 610 -32.75 -42.76 -13.79
CA GLU A 610 -34.07 -43.35 -13.54
C GLU A 610 -35.02 -42.35 -12.88
N SER A 611 -34.56 -41.73 -11.79
CA SER A 611 -35.39 -40.84 -10.96
C SER A 611 -34.56 -39.81 -10.19
N TYR A 612 -35.23 -38.82 -9.62
CA TYR A 612 -34.62 -37.81 -8.76
C TYR A 612 -35.46 -37.48 -7.53
N GLN A 613 -34.81 -36.91 -6.51
CA GLN A 613 -35.43 -36.18 -5.40
C GLN A 613 -34.77 -34.81 -5.27
N ALA A 614 -35.56 -33.78 -4.95
CA ALA A 614 -35.08 -32.44 -4.62
C ALA A 614 -35.57 -32.04 -3.23
N SER A 615 -34.77 -31.27 -2.50
CA SER A 615 -35.12 -30.82 -1.14
C SER A 615 -36.21 -29.73 -1.12
N ALA A 616 -36.32 -28.93 -2.17
CA ALA A 616 -37.29 -27.84 -2.27
C ALA A 616 -37.60 -27.49 -3.73
N ASP A 617 -38.80 -26.96 -3.96
CA ASP A 617 -39.22 -26.37 -5.24
C ASP A 617 -39.08 -24.82 -5.24
N SER A 618 -38.75 -24.23 -4.10
CA SER A 618 -38.55 -22.79 -3.88
C SER A 618 -37.44 -22.56 -2.84
N VAL A 619 -36.52 -21.63 -3.10
CA VAL A 619 -35.40 -21.29 -2.20
C VAL A 619 -35.05 -19.80 -2.28
N MET A 620 -34.38 -19.27 -1.26
CA MET A 620 -33.81 -17.92 -1.30
C MET A 620 -32.40 -17.92 -1.90
N PRO A 621 -31.93 -16.81 -2.50
CA PRO A 621 -30.54 -16.68 -2.94
C PRO A 621 -29.54 -16.97 -1.81
N GLY A 622 -28.49 -17.73 -2.11
CA GLY A 622 -27.50 -18.15 -1.12
C GLY A 622 -27.86 -19.44 -0.35
N GLN A 623 -29.04 -20.01 -0.56
CA GLN A 623 -29.39 -21.34 -0.02
C GLN A 623 -29.02 -22.45 -1.01
N PRO A 624 -28.59 -23.64 -0.54
CA PRO A 624 -28.36 -24.78 -1.40
C PRO A 624 -29.65 -25.57 -1.67
N ILE A 625 -29.71 -26.19 -2.85
CA ILE A 625 -30.71 -27.18 -3.23
C ILE A 625 -30.06 -28.55 -3.19
N ARG A 626 -30.54 -29.42 -2.31
CA ARG A 626 -30.06 -30.80 -2.29
C ARG A 626 -30.82 -31.64 -3.31
N LEU A 627 -30.06 -32.43 -4.07
CA LEU A 627 -30.57 -33.34 -5.09
C LEU A 627 -30.02 -34.74 -4.85
N ALA A 628 -30.88 -35.74 -5.01
CA ALA A 628 -30.45 -37.13 -5.18
C ALA A 628 -30.86 -37.59 -6.57
N LEU A 629 -29.90 -38.13 -7.31
CA LEU A 629 -30.06 -38.63 -8.67
C LEU A 629 -29.81 -40.14 -8.68
N ARG A 630 -30.82 -40.92 -9.05
CA ARG A 630 -30.71 -42.38 -9.15
C ARG A 630 -30.26 -42.78 -10.53
N TRP A 631 -29.05 -43.28 -10.61
CA TRP A 631 -28.41 -43.72 -11.84
C TRP A 631 -28.40 -45.23 -11.94
N ARG A 632 -28.52 -45.76 -13.16
CA ARG A 632 -28.37 -47.17 -13.47
C ARG A 632 -27.44 -47.38 -14.66
N ALA A 633 -26.45 -48.27 -14.51
CA ALA A 633 -25.64 -48.72 -15.63
C ALA A 633 -26.48 -49.61 -16.56
N LEU A 634 -26.57 -49.23 -17.83
CA LEU A 634 -27.22 -50.05 -18.88
C LEU A 634 -26.25 -51.08 -19.47
N GLN A 635 -24.96 -50.79 -19.42
CA GLN A 635 -23.86 -51.65 -19.85
C GLN A 635 -22.57 -51.27 -19.13
N GLN A 636 -21.51 -52.06 -19.31
CA GLN A 636 -20.19 -51.72 -18.78
C GLN A 636 -19.62 -50.50 -19.52
N MET A 637 -19.20 -49.49 -18.76
CA MET A 637 -18.72 -48.22 -19.31
C MET A 637 -17.21 -48.27 -19.57
N PRO A 638 -16.70 -47.72 -20.68
CA PRO A 638 -15.28 -47.83 -21.04
C PRO A 638 -14.37 -46.90 -20.22
N GLN A 639 -14.94 -45.92 -19.51
CA GLN A 639 -14.21 -44.86 -18.83
C GLN A 639 -15.05 -44.24 -17.72
N ASP A 640 -14.40 -43.36 -16.95
CA ASP A 640 -15.01 -42.68 -15.83
C ASP A 640 -15.76 -41.41 -16.28
N TYR A 641 -17.00 -41.27 -15.81
CA TYR A 641 -17.89 -40.19 -16.18
C TYR A 641 -18.10 -39.19 -15.05
N THR A 642 -18.22 -37.93 -15.43
CA THR A 642 -18.56 -36.81 -14.57
C THR A 642 -19.96 -36.34 -14.90
N VAL A 643 -20.74 -36.04 -13.89
CA VAL A 643 -22.08 -35.48 -14.00
C VAL A 643 -22.01 -34.01 -13.61
N PHE A 644 -22.64 -33.16 -14.42
CA PHE A 644 -22.91 -31.77 -14.05
C PHE A 644 -24.38 -31.59 -13.71
N VAL A 645 -24.66 -30.72 -12.74
CA VAL A 645 -25.99 -30.22 -12.44
C VAL A 645 -25.96 -28.70 -12.50
N HIS A 646 -26.81 -28.10 -13.32
CA HIS A 646 -26.91 -26.66 -13.47
C HIS A 646 -28.30 -26.15 -13.09
N LEU A 647 -28.35 -25.05 -12.34
CA LEU A 647 -29.51 -24.19 -12.20
C LEU A 647 -29.41 -23.09 -13.26
N ARG A 648 -30.36 -23.05 -14.19
CA ARG A 648 -30.36 -22.13 -15.34
C ARG A 648 -31.56 -21.22 -15.34
N ASN A 649 -31.41 -20.01 -15.88
CA ASN A 649 -32.56 -19.17 -16.21
C ASN A 649 -33.10 -19.53 -17.61
N GLN A 650 -34.12 -18.81 -18.06
CA GLN A 650 -34.73 -19.00 -19.38
C GLN A 650 -33.81 -18.64 -20.56
N ALA A 651 -32.73 -17.89 -20.31
CA ALA A 651 -31.68 -17.57 -21.29
C ALA A 651 -30.55 -18.62 -21.31
N TYR A 652 -30.69 -19.71 -20.56
CA TYR A 652 -29.68 -20.76 -20.35
C TYR A 652 -28.42 -20.36 -19.58
N SER A 653 -28.35 -19.12 -19.07
CA SER A 653 -27.29 -18.66 -18.17
C SER A 653 -27.31 -19.47 -16.86
N ILE A 654 -26.13 -19.76 -16.30
CA ILE A 654 -25.97 -20.64 -15.14
C ILE A 654 -25.90 -19.82 -13.85
N TRP A 655 -26.86 -20.03 -12.96
CA TRP A 655 -27.03 -19.35 -11.67
C TRP A 655 -26.75 -20.24 -10.45
N GLY A 656 -26.25 -21.43 -10.71
CA GLY A 656 -25.73 -22.41 -9.76
C GLY A 656 -25.24 -23.62 -10.54
N GLN A 657 -24.07 -24.15 -10.21
CA GLN A 657 -23.56 -25.36 -10.86
C GLN A 657 -22.78 -26.24 -9.88
N GLN A 658 -22.79 -27.54 -10.16
CA GLN A 658 -21.95 -28.51 -9.50
C GLN A 658 -21.59 -29.66 -10.45
N ASP A 659 -20.31 -29.98 -10.50
CA ASP A 659 -19.76 -31.09 -11.30
C ASP A 659 -19.10 -32.10 -10.37
N LYS A 660 -19.37 -33.39 -10.58
CA LYS A 660 -18.86 -34.45 -9.72
C LYS A 660 -18.61 -35.73 -10.51
N LEU A 661 -17.49 -36.40 -10.21
CA LEU A 661 -17.24 -37.74 -10.73
C LEU A 661 -18.31 -38.69 -10.20
N LEU A 662 -19.00 -39.39 -11.10
CA LEU A 662 -20.02 -40.35 -10.71
C LEU A 662 -19.32 -41.60 -10.15
N THR A 663 -19.59 -41.92 -8.89
CA THR A 663 -18.97 -43.05 -8.20
C THR A 663 -19.98 -43.81 -7.35
N ASN A 664 -19.74 -45.10 -7.16
CA ASN A 664 -20.51 -45.96 -6.26
C ASN A 664 -19.57 -46.43 -5.14
N VAL A 665 -19.70 -45.85 -3.93
CA VAL A 665 -18.79 -46.09 -2.80
C VAL A 665 -17.31 -45.94 -3.24
N ALA A 666 -16.96 -44.77 -3.81
CA ALA A 666 -15.65 -44.44 -4.38
C ALA A 666 -15.18 -45.34 -5.56
N THR A 667 -16.03 -46.22 -6.06
CA THR A 667 -15.77 -47.00 -7.27
C THR A 667 -16.23 -46.22 -8.51
N PRO A 668 -15.34 -45.88 -9.44
CA PRO A 668 -15.70 -45.03 -10.58
C PRO A 668 -16.45 -45.80 -11.67
N THR A 669 -17.15 -45.10 -12.58
CA THR A 669 -18.10 -45.71 -13.52
C THR A 669 -17.49 -46.78 -14.43
N SER A 670 -16.20 -46.70 -14.78
CA SER A 670 -15.54 -47.74 -15.61
C SER A 670 -15.55 -49.14 -14.98
N LYS A 671 -15.72 -49.21 -13.65
CA LYS A 671 -15.74 -50.46 -12.88
C LYS A 671 -17.14 -50.96 -12.56
N TRP A 672 -18.19 -50.24 -12.95
CA TRP A 672 -19.57 -50.65 -12.71
C TRP A 672 -19.97 -51.77 -13.66
N LYS A 673 -20.80 -52.68 -13.17
CA LYS A 673 -21.42 -53.75 -13.94
C LYS A 673 -22.77 -53.27 -14.48
N SER A 674 -23.18 -53.86 -15.60
CA SER A 674 -24.53 -53.66 -16.12
C SER A 674 -25.57 -53.99 -15.06
N GLY A 675 -26.51 -53.06 -14.83
CA GLY A 675 -27.54 -53.17 -13.81
C GLY A 675 -27.19 -52.54 -12.46
N ASP A 676 -25.94 -52.12 -12.23
CA ASP A 676 -25.58 -51.41 -11.01
C ASP A 676 -26.37 -50.10 -10.90
N THR A 677 -26.91 -49.85 -9.70
CA THR A 677 -27.67 -48.64 -9.37
C THR A 677 -26.96 -47.87 -8.27
N VAL A 678 -26.90 -46.53 -8.39
CA VAL A 678 -26.40 -45.64 -7.32
C VAL A 678 -27.31 -44.44 -7.14
N ASP A 679 -27.47 -44.02 -5.89
CA ASP A 679 -28.09 -42.74 -5.54
C ASP A 679 -26.96 -41.73 -5.31
N ASP A 680 -26.79 -40.81 -6.25
CA ASP A 680 -25.74 -39.79 -6.20
C ASP A 680 -26.30 -38.46 -5.68
N ILE A 681 -25.62 -37.86 -4.70
CA ILE A 681 -26.09 -36.67 -3.98
C ILE A 681 -25.30 -35.42 -4.41
N TYR A 682 -26.03 -34.33 -4.62
CA TYR A 682 -25.56 -32.99 -4.97
C TYR A 682 -26.13 -31.97 -3.99
N ASP A 683 -25.34 -30.95 -3.66
CA ASP A 683 -25.73 -29.82 -2.82
C ASP A 683 -25.46 -28.53 -3.61
N LEU A 684 -26.41 -28.17 -4.46
CA LEU A 684 -26.26 -27.11 -5.45
C LEU A 684 -26.53 -25.73 -4.83
N LEU A 685 -25.50 -24.94 -4.59
CA LEU A 685 -25.64 -23.57 -4.07
C LEU A 685 -26.29 -22.64 -5.11
N VAL A 686 -27.43 -22.03 -4.76
CA VAL A 686 -27.95 -20.87 -5.49
C VAL A 686 -27.06 -19.68 -5.21
N LEU A 687 -26.47 -19.08 -6.24
CA LEU A 687 -25.49 -18.00 -6.06
C LEU A 687 -26.10 -16.83 -5.25
N PRO A 688 -25.38 -16.25 -4.28
CA PRO A 688 -25.84 -15.05 -3.58
C PRO A 688 -26.15 -13.89 -4.55
N GLY A 689 -27.20 -13.13 -4.26
CA GLY A 689 -27.67 -12.05 -5.14
C GLY A 689 -28.37 -12.53 -6.42
N THR A 690 -28.60 -13.84 -6.61
CA THR A 690 -29.40 -14.36 -7.72
C THR A 690 -30.77 -13.67 -7.76
N PRO A 691 -31.16 -13.06 -8.88
CA PRO A 691 -32.42 -12.35 -9.02
C PRO A 691 -33.63 -13.27 -8.76
N PRO A 692 -34.68 -12.77 -8.10
CA PRO A 692 -35.92 -13.51 -7.93
C PRO A 692 -36.56 -13.87 -9.27
N GLY A 693 -36.98 -15.12 -9.45
CA GLY A 693 -37.48 -15.60 -10.74
C GLY A 693 -37.64 -17.11 -10.81
N ARG A 694 -37.97 -17.61 -12.00
CA ARG A 694 -38.06 -19.05 -12.28
C ARG A 694 -36.77 -19.52 -12.94
N TYR A 695 -36.24 -20.61 -12.42
CA TYR A 695 -35.02 -21.26 -12.87
C TYR A 695 -35.28 -22.75 -13.07
N GLN A 696 -34.39 -23.42 -13.80
CA GLN A 696 -34.53 -24.80 -14.21
C GLN A 696 -33.29 -25.60 -13.84
N LEU A 697 -33.49 -26.75 -13.18
CA LEU A 697 -32.44 -27.72 -12.93
C LEU A 697 -32.26 -28.60 -14.16
N SER A 698 -31.01 -28.68 -14.62
CA SER A 698 -30.60 -29.52 -15.74
C SER A 698 -29.40 -30.38 -15.36
N VAL A 699 -29.33 -31.57 -15.95
CA VAL A 699 -28.28 -32.56 -15.68
C VAL A 699 -27.73 -33.11 -16.99
N GLY A 700 -26.43 -33.37 -17.02
CA GLY A 700 -25.80 -34.10 -18.11
C GLY A 700 -24.52 -34.78 -17.70
N VAL A 701 -23.98 -35.58 -18.62
CA VAL A 701 -22.87 -36.50 -18.37
C VAL A 701 -21.75 -36.22 -19.37
N TYR A 702 -20.51 -36.21 -18.92
CA TYR A 702 -19.35 -35.97 -19.77
C TYR A 702 -18.10 -36.70 -19.26
N VAL A 703 -17.04 -36.63 -20.05
CA VAL A 703 -15.74 -37.21 -19.75
C VAL A 703 -14.79 -36.12 -19.29
N LEU A 704 -14.39 -36.14 -18.01
CA LEU A 704 -13.56 -35.09 -17.41
C LEU A 704 -12.30 -34.77 -18.24
N LYS A 705 -11.55 -35.80 -18.64
CA LYS A 705 -10.26 -35.65 -19.35
C LYS A 705 -10.39 -34.97 -20.73
N THR A 706 -11.56 -35.03 -21.35
CA THR A 706 -11.76 -34.53 -22.73
C THR A 706 -12.82 -33.46 -22.85
N GLY A 707 -13.59 -33.21 -21.79
CA GLY A 707 -14.80 -32.37 -21.83
C GLY A 707 -15.95 -32.95 -22.68
N LYS A 708 -15.76 -34.11 -23.33
CA LYS A 708 -16.74 -34.68 -24.28
C LYS A 708 -18.04 -35.05 -23.56
N ARG A 709 -19.14 -34.39 -23.95
CA ARG A 709 -20.49 -34.62 -23.42
C ARG A 709 -21.15 -35.84 -24.07
N LEU A 710 -21.95 -36.57 -23.31
CA LEU A 710 -22.71 -37.73 -23.78
C LEU A 710 -24.08 -37.27 -24.30
N PRO A 711 -24.49 -37.71 -25.51
CA PRO A 711 -25.80 -37.36 -26.03
C PRO A 711 -26.92 -38.02 -25.23
N VAL A 712 -28.06 -37.32 -25.11
CA VAL A 712 -29.31 -37.91 -24.62
C VAL A 712 -29.93 -38.74 -25.74
N ALA A 713 -29.93 -40.05 -25.58
CA ALA A 713 -30.41 -41.06 -26.53
C ALA A 713 -31.92 -41.33 -26.39
N ALA A 714 -32.46 -41.27 -25.17
CA ALA A 714 -33.89 -41.39 -24.88
C ALA A 714 -34.27 -40.58 -23.61
N GLY A 715 -35.54 -40.20 -23.48
CA GLY A 715 -36.07 -39.42 -22.34
C GLY A 715 -36.55 -38.00 -22.71
N PRO A 716 -36.97 -37.19 -21.72
CA PRO A 716 -37.32 -35.79 -21.95
C PRO A 716 -36.06 -35.02 -22.37
N LYS A 717 -36.00 -34.61 -23.64
CA LYS A 717 -34.80 -34.00 -24.24
C LYS A 717 -35.04 -32.53 -24.53
N ASP A 718 -34.45 -31.66 -23.71
CA ASP A 718 -34.46 -30.21 -23.90
C ASP A 718 -33.18 -29.70 -24.59
N GLY A 719 -32.12 -30.51 -24.65
CA GLY A 719 -30.87 -30.20 -25.34
C GLY A 719 -30.16 -31.44 -25.90
N PRO A 720 -29.11 -31.28 -26.71
CA PRO A 720 -28.38 -32.40 -27.31
C PRO A 720 -27.78 -33.38 -26.29
N ASP A 721 -27.32 -32.87 -25.15
CA ASP A 721 -26.50 -33.60 -24.16
C ASP A 721 -26.89 -33.35 -22.68
N TRP A 722 -28.07 -32.77 -22.44
CA TRP A 722 -28.61 -32.59 -21.09
C TRP A 722 -30.13 -32.78 -21.05
N VAL A 723 -30.65 -32.99 -19.85
CA VAL A 723 -32.09 -33.09 -19.54
C VAL A 723 -32.46 -32.06 -18.49
N THR A 724 -33.55 -31.31 -18.70
CA THR A 724 -34.15 -30.46 -17.67
C THR A 724 -35.20 -31.26 -16.91
N PHE A 725 -35.19 -31.20 -15.58
CA PHE A 725 -36.02 -32.11 -14.77
C PHE A 725 -36.82 -31.44 -13.66
N GLN A 726 -36.56 -30.18 -13.30
CA GLN A 726 -37.29 -29.52 -12.21
C GLN A 726 -37.22 -27.99 -12.35
N ASP A 727 -38.38 -27.32 -12.27
CA ASP A 727 -38.44 -25.88 -12.06
C ASP A 727 -38.18 -25.54 -10.58
N ILE A 728 -37.42 -24.48 -10.35
CA ILE A 728 -37.11 -23.92 -9.03
C ILE A 728 -37.49 -22.43 -9.03
N THR A 729 -38.26 -22.02 -8.03
CA THR A 729 -38.54 -20.60 -7.81
C THR A 729 -37.48 -20.00 -6.88
N ILE A 730 -36.82 -18.94 -7.31
CA ILE A 730 -35.96 -18.14 -6.43
C ILE A 730 -36.78 -17.00 -5.87
N GLU A 731 -36.93 -17.00 -4.55
CA GLU A 731 -37.72 -16.01 -3.82
C GLU A 731 -36.97 -14.70 -3.65
N LYS A 732 -37.74 -13.62 -3.42
CA LYS A 732 -37.18 -12.34 -3.03
C LYS A 732 -36.73 -12.39 -1.57
N GLY A 733 -35.45 -12.65 -1.33
CA GLY A 733 -34.85 -12.69 0.00
C GLY A 733 -34.17 -11.36 0.40
N PRO A 734 -34.19 -10.97 1.69
CA PRO A 734 -33.44 -9.82 2.16
C PRO A 734 -31.95 -10.19 2.20
N TYR A 735 -31.22 -9.90 1.13
CA TYR A 735 -29.77 -9.97 1.19
C TYR A 735 -29.23 -8.70 1.86
N VAL A 736 -29.01 -8.77 3.18
CA VAL A 736 -28.55 -7.65 4.03
C VAL A 736 -27.03 -7.69 4.28
N GLY A 737 -26.36 -8.76 3.85
CA GLY A 737 -24.89 -8.85 3.95
C GLY A 737 -24.19 -7.92 2.96
N GLU A 738 -23.02 -7.41 3.31
CA GLU A 738 -22.12 -6.85 2.30
C GLU A 738 -21.54 -8.02 1.49
N LEU A 739 -21.99 -8.21 0.26
CA LEU A 739 -21.19 -8.99 -0.69
C LEU A 739 -19.91 -8.21 -0.94
N ARG A 740 -18.77 -8.89 -0.76
CA ARG A 740 -17.47 -8.37 -1.15
C ARG A 740 -16.95 -9.28 -2.27
N PHE A 741 -16.47 -8.66 -3.33
CA PHE A 741 -16.25 -9.27 -4.65
C PHE A 741 -14.76 -9.39 -4.92
N GLN A 742 -14.38 -10.19 -5.92
CA GLN A 742 -12.99 -10.29 -6.39
C GLN A 742 -12.38 -8.89 -6.58
N HIS A 743 -13.13 -7.98 -7.23
CA HIS A 743 -12.76 -6.58 -7.32
C HIS A 743 -13.84 -5.70 -6.71
N GLN A 744 -13.58 -5.17 -5.51
CA GLN A 744 -14.44 -4.17 -4.89
C GLN A 744 -14.20 -2.79 -5.48
N ARG A 745 -15.19 -2.29 -6.20
CA ARG A 745 -15.15 -0.94 -6.75
C ARG A 745 -16.51 -0.30 -6.58
N ALA A 746 -16.57 0.66 -5.67
CA ALA A 746 -17.77 1.46 -5.46
C ALA A 746 -17.91 2.49 -6.58
N LEU A 747 -18.62 2.13 -7.65
CA LEU A 747 -18.95 3.06 -8.74
C LEU A 747 -20.41 3.48 -8.61
N ASN A 748 -20.65 4.78 -8.69
CA ASN A 748 -21.98 5.34 -8.53
C ASN A 748 -22.43 6.00 -9.84
N PHE A 749 -23.62 5.61 -10.30
CA PHE A 749 -24.21 6.10 -11.55
C PHE A 749 -25.42 6.97 -11.21
N ASP A 750 -25.28 8.28 -11.41
CA ASP A 750 -26.27 9.33 -11.13
C ASP A 750 -26.94 9.26 -9.73
N ASN A 751 -26.24 8.73 -8.72
CA ASN A 751 -26.80 8.46 -7.38
C ASN A 751 -28.01 7.50 -7.37
N ARG A 752 -28.29 6.79 -8.47
CA ARG A 752 -29.46 5.89 -8.59
C ARG A 752 -29.08 4.44 -8.33
N ILE A 753 -28.07 3.93 -9.04
CA ILE A 753 -27.49 2.60 -8.84
C ILE A 753 -26.02 2.70 -8.48
N ARG A 754 -25.58 1.76 -7.66
CA ARG A 754 -24.18 1.64 -7.25
C ARG A 754 -23.66 0.26 -7.61
N LEU A 755 -22.59 0.19 -8.39
CA LEU A 755 -21.80 -1.04 -8.48
C LEU A 755 -21.06 -1.19 -7.15
N LEU A 756 -21.23 -2.34 -6.49
CA LEU A 756 -20.51 -2.67 -5.27
C LEU A 756 -19.16 -3.34 -5.59
N GLY A 757 -19.09 -4.07 -6.70
CA GLY A 757 -17.90 -4.65 -7.28
C GLY A 757 -18.23 -5.65 -8.39
N TYR A 758 -17.22 -6.38 -8.85
CA TYR A 758 -17.34 -7.29 -9.99
C TYR A 758 -16.38 -8.49 -9.90
N GLU A 759 -16.67 -9.52 -10.69
CA GLU A 759 -15.84 -10.70 -10.94
C GLU A 759 -15.58 -10.81 -12.46
N VAL A 760 -14.35 -11.11 -12.88
CA VAL A 760 -14.00 -11.33 -14.28
C VAL A 760 -12.86 -12.34 -14.40
N ASN A 761 -12.92 -13.26 -15.37
CA ASN A 761 -11.82 -14.20 -15.62
C ASN A 761 -10.62 -13.50 -16.27
N GLN A 762 -9.43 -13.67 -15.68
CA GLN A 762 -8.21 -12.97 -16.09
C GLN A 762 -7.45 -13.65 -17.23
N TRP A 763 -7.67 -14.94 -17.46
CA TRP A 763 -6.92 -15.75 -18.44
C TRP A 763 -7.89 -16.50 -19.35
N LEU A 764 -7.61 -16.46 -20.65
CA LEU A 764 -8.46 -16.99 -21.69
C LEU A 764 -7.64 -17.60 -22.82
N MET A 765 -8.21 -18.58 -23.52
CA MET A 765 -7.72 -19.06 -24.81
C MET A 765 -8.52 -18.42 -25.96
N PRO A 766 -7.95 -18.29 -27.18
CA PRO A 766 -8.71 -17.89 -28.35
C PRO A 766 -9.91 -18.83 -28.59
N GLY A 767 -11.11 -18.25 -28.70
CA GLY A 767 -12.38 -18.97 -28.80
C GLY A 767 -13.18 -19.09 -27.51
N GLU A 768 -12.61 -18.69 -26.37
CA GLU A 768 -13.30 -18.70 -25.08
C GLU A 768 -14.13 -17.42 -24.84
N THR A 769 -14.74 -17.33 -23.66
CA THR A 769 -15.67 -16.25 -23.31
C THR A 769 -15.17 -15.49 -22.09
N VAL A 770 -15.16 -14.16 -22.17
CA VAL A 770 -15.03 -13.30 -20.98
C VAL A 770 -16.32 -13.43 -20.17
N ASN A 771 -16.21 -13.99 -18.98
CA ASN A 771 -17.30 -14.15 -18.04
C ASN A 771 -17.21 -13.03 -16.99
N ALA A 772 -18.05 -12.01 -17.15
CA ALA A 772 -18.08 -10.85 -16.27
C ALA A 772 -19.33 -10.88 -15.40
N THR A 773 -19.18 -10.78 -14.08
CA THR A 773 -20.30 -10.66 -13.14
C THR A 773 -20.25 -9.30 -12.45
N LEU A 774 -21.34 -8.54 -12.52
CA LEU A 774 -21.53 -7.27 -11.85
C LEU A 774 -22.47 -7.43 -10.66
N PHE A 775 -22.21 -6.67 -9.59
CA PHE A 775 -23.04 -6.69 -8.40
C PHE A 775 -23.53 -5.30 -8.07
N TRP A 776 -24.82 -5.12 -8.24
CA TRP A 776 -25.47 -3.84 -8.16
C TRP A 776 -26.19 -3.67 -6.84
N ARG A 777 -26.23 -2.44 -6.33
CA ARG A 777 -27.11 -2.04 -5.24
C ARG A 777 -27.97 -0.87 -5.68
N SER A 778 -29.27 -1.00 -5.48
CA SER A 778 -30.18 0.11 -5.73
C SER A 778 -30.14 1.13 -4.58
N SER A 779 -29.85 2.39 -4.86
CA SER A 779 -29.88 3.46 -3.84
C SER A 779 -31.31 3.93 -3.54
N GLN A 780 -32.23 3.75 -4.50
CA GLN A 780 -33.62 4.18 -4.44
C GLN A 780 -34.53 3.25 -5.26
N ARG A 781 -35.82 3.56 -5.38
CA ARG A 781 -36.68 2.88 -6.35
C ARG A 781 -36.41 3.48 -7.74
N ILE A 782 -36.20 2.64 -8.73
CA ILE A 782 -35.89 3.04 -10.10
C ILE A 782 -37.13 2.69 -10.95
N PRO A 783 -37.73 3.64 -11.70
CA PRO A 783 -38.85 3.33 -12.57
C PRO A 783 -38.41 2.90 -13.98
N GLU A 784 -37.19 3.23 -14.42
CA GLU A 784 -36.66 2.89 -15.73
C GLU A 784 -35.93 1.52 -15.75
N ASP A 785 -35.84 0.91 -16.95
CA ASP A 785 -35.12 -0.33 -17.21
C ASP A 785 -33.77 -0.03 -17.89
N TYR A 786 -32.69 0.02 -17.11
CA TYR A 786 -31.36 0.33 -17.63
C TYR A 786 -30.75 -0.81 -18.42
N VAL A 787 -29.85 -0.45 -19.34
CA VAL A 787 -29.07 -1.37 -20.17
C VAL A 787 -27.59 -1.25 -19.80
N ILE A 788 -26.91 -2.37 -19.63
CA ILE A 788 -25.46 -2.42 -19.44
C ILE A 788 -24.82 -2.73 -20.79
N SER A 789 -23.84 -1.91 -21.16
CA SER A 789 -23.04 -2.08 -22.37
C SER A 789 -21.61 -2.41 -21.96
N MET A 790 -21.04 -3.51 -22.45
CA MET A 790 -19.71 -4.01 -22.11
C MET A 790 -18.89 -4.28 -23.36
N GLN A 791 -17.60 -3.95 -23.33
CA GLN A 791 -16.67 -4.09 -24.45
C GLN A 791 -15.34 -4.70 -23.99
N LEU A 792 -14.72 -5.47 -24.89
CA LEU A 792 -13.34 -5.92 -24.80
C LEU A 792 -12.49 -5.12 -25.79
N LEU A 793 -11.44 -4.47 -25.32
CA LEU A 793 -10.56 -3.61 -26.11
C LEU A 793 -9.13 -4.18 -26.20
N ASP A 794 -8.45 -3.97 -27.34
CA ASP A 794 -6.99 -4.15 -27.42
C ASP A 794 -6.21 -2.96 -26.83
N ARG A 795 -4.86 -3.04 -26.85
CA ARG A 795 -3.98 -1.95 -26.39
C ARG A 795 -4.11 -0.66 -27.22
N ASP A 796 -4.54 -0.76 -28.48
CA ASP A 796 -4.83 0.38 -29.36
C ASP A 796 -6.25 0.95 -29.14
N LYS A 797 -7.00 0.42 -28.16
CA LYS A 797 -8.40 0.74 -27.83
C LYS A 797 -9.41 0.37 -28.93
N ARG A 798 -9.07 -0.58 -29.81
CA ARG A 798 -10.03 -1.12 -30.78
C ARG A 798 -10.94 -2.11 -30.07
N VAL A 799 -12.23 -2.02 -30.35
CA VAL A 799 -13.25 -2.96 -29.84
C VAL A 799 -13.08 -4.30 -30.55
N ILE A 800 -12.80 -5.34 -29.77
CA ILE A 800 -12.70 -6.72 -30.25
C ILE A 800 -14.08 -7.38 -30.24
N THR A 801 -14.83 -7.20 -29.15
CA THR A 801 -16.18 -7.74 -28.98
C THR A 801 -16.96 -6.88 -27.99
N SER A 802 -18.28 -6.94 -28.06
CA SER A 802 -19.18 -6.17 -27.20
C SER A 802 -20.49 -6.89 -26.94
N VAL A 803 -21.09 -6.64 -25.78
CA VAL A 803 -22.43 -7.12 -25.42
C VAL A 803 -23.23 -6.00 -24.79
N GLU A 804 -24.53 -5.94 -25.09
CA GLU A 804 -25.48 -5.03 -24.46
C GLU A 804 -26.71 -5.80 -23.99
N GLY A 805 -27.19 -5.51 -22.78
CA GLY A 805 -28.36 -6.20 -22.24
C GLY A 805 -28.89 -5.55 -20.97
N GLN A 806 -30.15 -5.85 -20.65
CA GLN A 806 -30.71 -5.51 -19.35
C GLN A 806 -30.19 -6.48 -18.28
N PRO A 807 -30.08 -6.05 -17.02
CA PRO A 807 -29.64 -6.93 -15.96
C PRO A 807 -30.41 -8.25 -15.89
N ALA A 808 -29.70 -9.31 -15.51
CA ALA A 808 -30.23 -10.67 -15.37
C ALA A 808 -30.85 -11.22 -16.66
N ASP A 809 -30.21 -10.98 -17.81
CA ASP A 809 -30.70 -11.38 -19.14
C ASP A 809 -32.13 -10.85 -19.42
N GLY A 810 -32.46 -9.67 -18.88
CA GLY A 810 -33.79 -9.06 -18.98
C GLY A 810 -34.90 -9.73 -18.14
N THR A 811 -34.58 -10.76 -17.35
CA THR A 811 -35.58 -11.45 -16.51
C THR A 811 -35.90 -10.69 -15.22
N TYR A 812 -34.99 -9.81 -14.78
CA TYR A 812 -35.14 -9.00 -13.57
C TYR A 812 -34.58 -7.57 -13.75
N PRO A 813 -35.26 -6.74 -14.58
CA PRO A 813 -34.77 -5.42 -14.92
C PRO A 813 -34.84 -4.44 -13.73
N THR A 814 -34.14 -3.31 -13.84
CA THR A 814 -33.94 -2.35 -12.73
C THR A 814 -35.23 -1.79 -12.16
N SER A 815 -36.32 -1.72 -12.93
CA SER A 815 -37.63 -1.29 -12.43
C SER A 815 -38.22 -2.18 -11.33
N ARG A 816 -37.76 -3.43 -11.23
CA ARG A 816 -38.22 -4.41 -10.23
C ARG A 816 -37.40 -4.36 -8.94
N TRP A 817 -36.30 -3.63 -8.94
CA TRP A 817 -35.38 -3.58 -7.81
C TRP A 817 -35.97 -2.75 -6.67
N SER A 818 -35.79 -3.23 -5.45
CA SER A 818 -36.16 -2.55 -4.21
C SER A 818 -34.98 -1.77 -3.65
N ARG A 819 -35.28 -0.74 -2.86
CA ARG A 819 -34.24 0.09 -2.23
C ARG A 819 -33.32 -0.78 -1.38
N GLY A 820 -32.02 -0.68 -1.63
CA GLY A 820 -30.98 -1.40 -0.91
C GLY A 820 -30.78 -2.85 -1.35
N GLU A 821 -31.60 -3.36 -2.28
CA GLU A 821 -31.46 -4.71 -2.84
C GLU A 821 -30.14 -4.87 -3.58
N ILE A 822 -29.52 -6.04 -3.44
CA ILE A 822 -28.30 -6.42 -4.15
C ILE A 822 -28.64 -7.43 -5.24
N VAL A 823 -28.28 -7.10 -6.48
CA VAL A 823 -28.59 -7.90 -7.67
C VAL A 823 -27.29 -8.33 -8.35
N ARG A 824 -27.12 -9.64 -8.53
CA ARG A 824 -26.06 -10.25 -9.34
C ARG A 824 -26.48 -10.22 -10.80
N ASP A 825 -25.56 -9.85 -11.66
CA ASP A 825 -25.79 -9.64 -13.09
C ASP A 825 -24.62 -10.22 -13.89
N GLN A 826 -24.88 -11.02 -14.93
CA GLN A 826 -23.86 -11.83 -15.61
C GLN A 826 -23.81 -11.48 -17.11
N TYR A 827 -22.60 -11.33 -17.64
CA TYR A 827 -22.33 -11.03 -19.05
C TYR A 827 -21.27 -11.98 -19.61
N HIS A 828 -21.46 -12.33 -20.88
CA HIS A 828 -20.62 -13.25 -21.63
C HIS A 828 -20.17 -12.59 -22.94
N LEU A 829 -18.87 -12.30 -23.08
CA LEU A 829 -18.31 -11.76 -24.32
C LEU A 829 -17.50 -12.84 -25.03
N LEU A 830 -17.99 -13.29 -26.18
CA LEU A 830 -17.30 -14.29 -27.00
C LEU A 830 -16.05 -13.69 -27.63
N VAL A 831 -14.91 -14.32 -27.40
CA VAL A 831 -13.62 -13.99 -28.01
C VAL A 831 -13.43 -14.83 -29.26
N GLY A 832 -13.10 -14.19 -30.38
CA GLY A 832 -12.89 -14.90 -31.65
C GLY A 832 -11.71 -15.88 -31.58
N ASN A 833 -11.82 -17.01 -32.27
CA ASN A 833 -10.73 -18.01 -32.38
C ASN A 833 -9.44 -17.45 -33.00
N ASP A 834 -9.57 -16.37 -33.77
CA ASP A 834 -8.53 -15.63 -34.48
C ASP A 834 -7.99 -14.42 -33.68
N THR A 835 -8.49 -14.21 -32.45
CA THR A 835 -8.01 -13.14 -31.58
C THR A 835 -6.56 -13.43 -31.18
N PRO A 836 -5.62 -12.50 -31.45
CA PRO A 836 -4.22 -12.70 -31.09
C PRO A 836 -4.02 -12.88 -29.57
N PRO A 837 -3.00 -13.64 -29.14
CA PRO A 837 -2.58 -13.64 -27.74
C PRO A 837 -2.13 -12.24 -27.31
N GLY A 838 -2.44 -11.85 -26.07
CA GLY A 838 -2.10 -10.53 -25.53
C GLY A 838 -2.99 -10.08 -24.39
N ASP A 839 -2.74 -8.87 -23.90
CA ASP A 839 -3.56 -8.22 -22.87
C ASP A 839 -4.67 -7.38 -23.50
N TYR A 840 -5.89 -7.57 -23.03
CA TYR A 840 -7.10 -6.88 -23.47
C TYR A 840 -7.81 -6.24 -22.28
N GLN A 841 -8.42 -5.08 -22.47
CA GLN A 841 -9.11 -4.36 -21.39
C GLN A 841 -10.61 -4.59 -21.45
N VAL A 842 -11.24 -4.92 -20.32
CA VAL A 842 -12.70 -5.03 -20.21
C VAL A 842 -13.25 -3.72 -19.66
N ILE A 843 -14.22 -3.13 -20.34
CA ILE A 843 -14.87 -1.88 -19.93
C ILE A 843 -16.39 -2.01 -20.01
N PHE A 844 -17.13 -1.27 -19.17
CA PHE A 844 -18.58 -1.23 -19.22
C PHE A 844 -19.13 0.18 -18.94
N ARG A 845 -20.39 0.41 -19.31
CA ARG A 845 -21.16 1.62 -18.98
C ARG A 845 -22.64 1.27 -18.76
N VAL A 846 -23.37 2.19 -18.15
CA VAL A 846 -24.82 2.08 -17.90
C VAL A 846 -25.54 3.07 -18.80
N LEU A 847 -26.55 2.59 -19.54
CA LEU A 847 -27.38 3.37 -20.45
C LEU A 847 -28.80 3.48 -19.91
N ASP A 848 -29.41 4.65 -20.07
CA ASP A 848 -30.82 4.87 -19.77
C ASP A 848 -31.69 4.20 -20.86
N GLY A 849 -32.54 3.25 -20.47
CA GLY A 849 -33.32 2.42 -21.40
C GLY A 849 -34.24 3.17 -22.37
N PRO A 850 -34.88 4.30 -22.00
CA PRO A 850 -35.79 5.03 -22.88
C PRO A 850 -35.11 5.83 -24.01
N ASP A 851 -33.90 6.36 -23.80
CA ASP A 851 -33.22 7.24 -24.76
C ASP A 851 -31.79 6.81 -25.16
N GLY A 852 -31.25 5.77 -24.52
CA GLY A 852 -29.93 5.21 -24.79
C GLY A 852 -28.76 6.09 -24.33
N SER A 853 -29.04 7.16 -23.57
CA SER A 853 -27.99 8.06 -23.08
C SER A 853 -27.20 7.42 -21.92
N PRO A 854 -25.87 7.63 -21.82
CA PRO A 854 -25.08 7.06 -20.73
C PRO A 854 -25.36 7.79 -19.41
N LEU A 855 -25.54 7.04 -18.32
CA LEU A 855 -25.64 7.61 -16.97
C LEU A 855 -24.29 8.18 -16.53
N GLY A 856 -24.33 9.28 -15.78
CA GLY A 856 -23.14 9.94 -15.26
C GLY A 856 -22.43 9.11 -14.18
N LEU A 857 -21.15 8.79 -14.41
CA LEU A 857 -20.29 8.15 -13.42
C LEU A 857 -19.75 9.21 -12.43
N ILE A 858 -20.02 9.04 -11.14
CA ILE A 858 -19.60 9.96 -10.08
C ILE A 858 -18.42 9.37 -9.30
N GLY A 859 -17.24 10.00 -9.38
CA GLY A 859 -16.06 9.64 -8.58
C GLY A 859 -14.73 9.96 -9.25
N ASN A 860 -13.65 10.08 -8.45
CA ASN A 860 -12.30 10.39 -8.92
C ASN A 860 -11.51 9.08 -9.06
N THR A 861 -11.41 8.50 -10.27
CA THR A 861 -10.51 7.36 -10.51
C THR A 861 -9.86 7.44 -11.88
N THR A 862 -8.58 7.04 -11.94
CA THR A 862 -7.68 6.84 -13.10
C THR A 862 -8.17 5.85 -14.16
N ALA A 863 -9.45 5.45 -14.11
CA ALA A 863 -10.04 4.37 -14.91
C ALA A 863 -11.32 4.83 -15.64
N GLN A 864 -11.37 6.11 -16.02
CA GLN A 864 -12.43 6.73 -16.80
C GLN A 864 -11.91 7.01 -18.22
N PHE A 865 -12.59 6.44 -19.21
CA PHE A 865 -12.45 6.80 -20.63
C PHE A 865 -13.84 7.11 -21.16
N ASP A 866 -14.14 8.36 -21.51
CA ASP A 866 -15.37 8.75 -22.23
C ASP A 866 -16.69 8.16 -21.67
N GLY A 867 -16.87 8.16 -20.35
CA GLY A 867 -18.08 7.65 -19.69
C GLY A 867 -18.10 6.13 -19.45
N TRP A 868 -17.01 5.43 -19.75
CA TRP A 868 -16.82 4.00 -19.46
C TRP A 868 -16.05 3.78 -18.16
N ALA A 869 -16.40 2.70 -17.47
CA ALA A 869 -15.71 2.18 -16.31
C ALA A 869 -14.91 0.92 -16.67
N SER A 870 -13.63 0.88 -16.28
CA SER A 870 -12.77 -0.30 -16.47
C SER A 870 -12.99 -1.41 -15.43
N MET A 871 -13.02 -2.66 -15.89
CA MET A 871 -13.00 -3.90 -15.09
C MET A 871 -11.60 -4.54 -15.04
N GLY A 872 -10.58 -3.86 -15.55
CA GLY A 872 -9.21 -4.37 -15.57
C GLY A 872 -8.83 -5.04 -16.89
N TRP A 873 -7.71 -5.75 -16.87
CA TRP A 873 -7.13 -6.43 -18.03
C TRP A 873 -7.34 -7.94 -17.93
N VAL A 874 -7.61 -8.57 -19.07
CA VAL A 874 -7.65 -10.02 -19.26
C VAL A 874 -6.58 -10.40 -20.28
N ARG A 875 -5.86 -11.50 -20.06
CA ARG A 875 -4.85 -12.01 -20.99
C ARG A 875 -5.39 -13.19 -21.78
N ILE A 876 -5.27 -13.09 -23.09
CA ILE A 876 -5.45 -14.19 -24.02
C ILE A 876 -4.09 -14.88 -24.21
N LEU A 877 -4.01 -16.17 -23.91
CA LEU A 877 -2.79 -16.98 -23.95
C LEU A 877 -2.52 -17.54 -25.35
N ASP A 878 -1.26 -17.87 -25.64
CA ASP A 878 -0.91 -18.62 -26.85
C ASP A 878 -1.28 -20.10 -26.70
N ARG A 879 -1.77 -20.72 -27.78
CA ARG A 879 -2.08 -22.16 -27.82
C ARG A 879 -0.88 -23.04 -27.52
N SER A 880 0.35 -22.58 -27.74
CA SER A 880 1.57 -23.31 -27.38
C SER A 880 2.03 -23.14 -25.94
N GLU A 881 1.56 -22.11 -25.21
CA GLU A 881 1.92 -21.90 -23.81
C GLU A 881 1.18 -22.87 -22.86
N SER A 882 0.08 -23.48 -23.33
CA SER A 882 -0.82 -24.30 -22.49
C SER A 882 -0.21 -25.62 -21.99
N GLU A 883 0.85 -26.15 -22.62
CA GLU A 883 1.54 -27.35 -22.13
C GLU A 883 2.33 -27.09 -20.83
N THR A 884 2.58 -25.82 -20.49
CA THR A 884 3.29 -25.42 -19.27
C THR A 884 2.38 -24.97 -18.13
N THR A 885 1.15 -24.51 -18.44
CA THR A 885 0.20 -23.92 -17.48
C THR A 885 -0.93 -24.86 -17.03
N THR A 886 -0.99 -26.10 -17.54
CA THR A 886 -1.82 -27.18 -16.96
C THR A 886 -1.03 -28.06 -15.98
N ARG A 887 -0.24 -27.43 -15.11
CA ARG A 887 0.36 -28.05 -13.92
C ARG A 887 -0.01 -27.26 -12.67
#